data_AF-A0A8H7PXK1-F1
#
_entry.id   AF-A0A8H7PXK1-F1
#
_cell.length_a   1.000
_cell.length_b   1.000
_cell.length_c   1.000
_cell.angle_alpha   90.00
_cell.angle_beta   90.00
_cell.angle_gamma   90.00
#
_symmetry.space_group_name_H-M   'P 1'
#
loop_
_entity.id
_entity.type
_entity.pdbx_description
1 polymer ?
#
loop_
_entity_poly.entity_id
_entity_poly.type
_entity_poly.pdbx_seq_one_letter_code
_entity_poly.pdbx_strand_id
1 'polypeptide(L)'
;MPKGGSVLSRFRNLDAYAKTLDDFRVKTTSGAAVTIISGLLIAILVLSELSAYRTSVMKPELIVDKTRKDKLPIAFDITFPKIPCYLLSLDIMDDSGQHLSGYTHDIYKVRLDPQGNHLDTEKAKELGDQSGGANLAMQPDQPGECGSCYGAESPNENGCCNTCEEVREAYIKAGWGFSDPTIFEQCVKEGWRDKFETQSNEGCNIHGTLSVNKVRGNFHIAPGLSFQQSHMHVHDMAAYLAGGKDGHKFDFSHHINKLQFGEEISEKDKRRTAKGTPVELKNPLDNTSQNTEDFGMMYQYFLKIVSTEFRYLSGRRMYTNQYSVTEHERKIGTGHGHEGLPGVFFNLDISPMMVIYQETRPSFTSFITGVCAIVGGIFTVAGIIDSVLYRAETQFRKKMEMGKIVVPPAITGSSHLVRSPGAPMVEQHLMRDTIGPGFRRQYQSNTVRAPVRRMVTTRRAAAAERSGSSTPVSTPPAHQRKRSGMSAQSKKTSASSKLNPRTTSYEFAGPIGATGMVVGLPLVVLFFATFCDETGYPSQNFWNINAENLSKWLSWENIKANVNPWAFAWYNGFIIYLAVLAVALPGEKVNGTKLRDGRVLKYKINALSSLQTLITMNAMMFRGFGIGALGFVYDNYLSFCLASILTSFLVSAYVYWDSFKPGKLLAVGGNSGNFIYDVGFMIGRELNPRIAEFDIKYFIELRPNLIGWLIMDLCMLAKQYLDLGRVTNSMILVVAFQALYIVDALYNEQSILTTMDMTTDGFGFMLAFGNLCWVPMVYCLQARYLVAHPVDLNLFQAGIITALLLGGYYIFRGSNGEKDKFRTDPHAPSVKRELCVILLSRGTEWQTM
;
A
#
# COMPACT_ATOMS: atom_id res chain seq x y z
N MET A 1 10.99 -14.23 -51.78
CA MET A 1 10.26 -13.37 -50.83
C MET A 1 9.58 -14.24 -49.77
N PRO A 2 9.93 -14.11 -48.47
CA PRO A 2 9.22 -14.81 -47.40
C PRO A 2 7.93 -14.06 -47.04
N LYS A 3 6.83 -14.79 -46.81
CA LYS A 3 5.54 -14.20 -46.39
C LYS A 3 5.66 -13.67 -44.95
N GLY A 4 5.31 -12.40 -44.75
CA GLY A 4 5.35 -11.77 -43.44
C GLY A 4 4.29 -12.36 -42.49
N GLY A 5 4.74 -13.05 -41.44
CA GLY A 5 3.86 -13.42 -40.33
C GLY A 5 3.50 -12.19 -39.50
N SER A 6 2.21 -12.02 -39.21
CA SER A 6 1.68 -10.94 -38.36
C SER A 6 2.44 -10.82 -37.03
N VAL A 7 2.57 -9.60 -36.50
CA VAL A 7 3.25 -9.33 -35.21
C VAL A 7 2.69 -10.21 -34.08
N LEU A 8 1.36 -10.43 -34.02
CA LEU A 8 0.73 -11.33 -33.06
C LEU A 8 1.26 -12.77 -33.11
N SER A 9 1.66 -13.25 -34.29
CA SER A 9 2.21 -14.62 -34.43
C SER A 9 3.61 -14.76 -33.78
N ARG A 10 4.38 -13.67 -33.70
CA ARG A 10 5.66 -13.62 -32.97
C ARG A 10 5.43 -13.50 -31.46
N PHE A 11 4.41 -12.76 -31.03
CA PHE A 11 4.00 -12.72 -29.61
C PHE A 11 3.59 -14.09 -29.07
N ARG A 12 3.12 -15.02 -29.92
CA ARG A 12 2.82 -16.41 -29.50
C ARG A 12 4.04 -17.20 -29.02
N ASN A 13 5.27 -16.72 -29.28
CA ASN A 13 6.50 -17.29 -28.74
C ASN A 13 6.92 -16.68 -27.39
N LEU A 14 6.18 -15.67 -26.88
CA LEU A 14 6.31 -15.11 -25.54
C LEU A 14 5.31 -15.73 -24.54
N ASP A 15 4.51 -16.70 -25.00
CA ASP A 15 3.54 -17.45 -24.21
C ASP A 15 4.27 -18.48 -23.35
N ALA A 16 4.74 -18.05 -22.17
CA ALA A 16 5.57 -18.84 -21.27
C ALA A 16 4.82 -19.96 -20.53
N TYR A 17 3.49 -20.03 -20.66
CA TYR A 17 2.66 -21.01 -19.94
C TYR A 17 2.45 -22.28 -20.77
N ALA A 18 2.88 -23.41 -20.22
CA ALA A 18 2.64 -24.73 -20.83
C ALA A 18 1.13 -25.00 -20.94
N LYS A 19 0.62 -25.05 -22.18
CA LYS A 19 -0.79 -25.34 -22.43
C LYS A 19 -1.06 -26.83 -22.21
N THR A 20 -1.83 -27.13 -21.18
CA THR A 20 -2.38 -28.47 -20.97
C THR A 20 -3.22 -28.88 -22.18
N LEU A 21 -2.91 -30.04 -22.76
CA LEU A 21 -3.70 -30.62 -23.85
C LEU A 21 -5.13 -30.84 -23.37
N ASP A 22 -6.13 -30.53 -24.21
CA ASP A 22 -7.53 -30.56 -23.80
C ASP A 22 -8.02 -31.97 -23.39
N ASP A 23 -7.33 -33.03 -23.82
CA ASP A 23 -7.59 -34.42 -23.42
C ASP A 23 -7.36 -34.68 -21.91
N PHE A 24 -6.64 -33.80 -21.20
CA PHE A 24 -6.45 -33.87 -19.75
C PHE A 24 -7.45 -33.01 -18.96
N ARG A 25 -8.42 -32.36 -19.62
CA ARG A 25 -9.40 -31.46 -18.97
C ARG A 25 -10.75 -32.13 -18.83
N VAL A 26 -11.04 -32.64 -17.63
CA VAL A 26 -12.38 -33.13 -17.27
C VAL A 26 -13.32 -31.93 -17.12
N LYS A 27 -14.27 -31.76 -18.04
CA LYS A 27 -15.31 -30.73 -17.96
C LYS A 27 -16.46 -31.22 -17.10
N THR A 28 -16.74 -30.52 -16.00
CA THR A 28 -17.80 -30.85 -15.04
C THR A 28 -18.96 -29.86 -15.14
N THR A 29 -20.18 -30.32 -14.87
CA THR A 29 -21.37 -29.44 -14.78
C THR A 29 -21.30 -28.53 -13.55
N SER A 30 -20.74 -29.04 -12.45
CA SER A 30 -20.40 -28.30 -11.24
C SER A 30 -19.42 -27.15 -11.52
N GLY A 31 -18.32 -27.40 -12.23
CA GLY A 31 -17.35 -26.37 -12.59
C GLY A 31 -17.89 -25.33 -13.57
N ALA A 32 -18.79 -25.70 -14.47
CA ALA A 32 -19.50 -24.76 -15.33
C ALA A 32 -20.39 -23.79 -14.52
N ALA A 33 -21.11 -24.29 -13.51
CA ALA A 33 -21.93 -23.47 -12.62
C ALA A 33 -21.06 -22.51 -11.77
N VAL A 34 -19.95 -23.01 -11.19
CA VAL A 34 -18.97 -22.19 -10.45
C VAL A 34 -18.41 -21.08 -11.34
N THR A 35 -18.10 -21.38 -12.60
CA THR A 35 -17.58 -20.39 -13.57
C THR A 35 -18.59 -19.27 -13.86
N ILE A 36 -19.87 -19.60 -14.04
CA ILE A 36 -20.94 -18.61 -14.30
C ILE A 36 -21.14 -17.70 -13.08
N ILE A 37 -21.23 -18.28 -11.88
CA ILE A 37 -21.38 -17.52 -10.63
C ILE A 37 -20.17 -16.61 -10.41
N SER A 38 -18.96 -17.12 -10.63
CA SER A 38 -17.71 -16.35 -10.53
C SER A 38 -17.67 -15.19 -11.52
N GLY A 39 -18.11 -15.40 -12.76
CA GLY A 39 -18.21 -14.35 -13.77
C GLY A 39 -19.18 -13.23 -13.38
N LEU A 40 -20.34 -13.57 -12.81
CA LEU A 40 -21.31 -12.61 -12.29
C LEU A 40 -20.74 -11.82 -11.09
N LEU A 41 -20.07 -12.48 -10.15
CA LEU A 41 -19.43 -11.82 -9.00
C LEU A 41 -18.29 -10.89 -9.43
N ILE A 42 -17.44 -11.31 -10.38
CA ILE A 42 -16.40 -10.45 -10.97
C ILE A 42 -17.06 -9.21 -11.61
N ALA A 43 -18.12 -9.38 -12.40
CA ALA A 43 -18.80 -8.25 -13.04
C ALA A 43 -19.36 -7.26 -12.01
N ILE A 44 -20.03 -7.74 -10.95
CA ILE A 44 -20.58 -6.89 -9.89
C ILE A 44 -19.47 -6.13 -9.15
N LEU A 45 -18.40 -6.80 -8.75
CA LEU A 45 -17.31 -6.18 -8.01
C LEU A 45 -16.47 -5.22 -8.87
N VAL A 46 -16.24 -5.52 -10.15
CA VAL A 46 -15.59 -4.58 -11.08
C VAL A 46 -16.47 -3.36 -11.36
N LEU A 47 -17.80 -3.51 -11.42
CA LEU A 47 -18.72 -2.36 -11.49
C LEU A 47 -18.71 -1.52 -10.21
N SER A 48 -18.59 -2.16 -9.04
CA SER A 48 -18.42 -1.47 -7.76
C SER A 48 -17.10 -0.69 -7.70
N GLU A 49 -16.00 -1.31 -8.12
CA GLU A 49 -14.66 -0.69 -8.16
C GLU A 49 -14.63 0.48 -9.17
N LEU A 50 -15.30 0.33 -10.31
CA LEU A 50 -15.49 1.42 -11.29
C LEU A 50 -16.35 2.57 -10.75
N SER A 51 -17.33 2.27 -9.90
CA SER A 51 -18.13 3.28 -9.19
C SER A 51 -17.26 4.05 -8.19
N ALA A 52 -16.50 3.33 -7.35
CA ALA A 52 -15.59 3.89 -6.36
C ALA A 52 -14.47 4.75 -7.01
N TYR A 53 -13.95 4.33 -8.17
CA TYR A 53 -13.00 5.12 -8.97
C TYR A 53 -13.61 6.44 -9.50
N ARG A 54 -14.93 6.46 -9.78
CA ARG A 54 -15.63 7.64 -10.31
C ARG A 54 -16.08 8.64 -9.25
N THR A 55 -16.26 8.22 -8.00
CA THR A 55 -16.59 9.10 -6.88
C THR A 55 -15.34 9.73 -6.27
N SER A 56 -15.38 11.04 -5.99
CA SER A 56 -14.41 11.67 -5.09
C SER A 56 -14.83 11.50 -3.63
N VAL A 57 -13.84 11.50 -2.72
CA VAL A 57 -14.04 11.42 -1.27
C VAL A 57 -13.17 12.48 -0.59
N MET A 58 -13.74 13.20 0.37
CA MET A 58 -13.00 14.14 1.23
C MET A 58 -12.27 13.35 2.32
N LYS A 59 -10.96 13.57 2.49
CA LYS A 59 -10.18 13.02 3.59
C LYS A 59 -9.81 14.11 4.59
N PRO A 60 -10.06 13.93 5.90
CA PRO A 60 -9.60 14.84 6.93
C PRO A 60 -8.11 14.63 7.23
N GLU A 61 -7.36 15.72 7.30
CA GLU A 61 -5.98 15.79 7.79
C GLU A 61 -5.88 16.85 8.89
N LEU A 62 -5.05 16.62 9.91
CA LEU A 62 -4.82 17.55 11.01
C LEU A 62 -3.45 18.20 10.87
N ILE A 63 -3.40 19.53 10.84
CA ILE A 63 -2.15 20.30 10.80
C ILE A 63 -2.12 21.37 11.90
N VAL A 64 -0.93 21.91 12.16
CA VAL A 64 -0.78 23.09 13.02
C VAL A 64 -1.18 24.34 12.26
N ASP A 65 -2.09 25.12 12.84
CA ASP A 65 -2.53 26.39 12.29
C ASP A 65 -1.47 27.49 12.49
N LYS A 66 -1.08 28.13 11.38
CA LYS A 66 -0.12 29.24 11.34
C LYS A 66 -0.80 30.61 11.23
N THR A 67 -2.12 30.67 11.02
CA THR A 67 -2.90 31.90 10.76
C THR A 67 -3.29 32.69 12.02
N ARG A 68 -2.53 32.55 13.12
CA ARG A 68 -2.81 33.13 14.45
C ARG A 68 -2.78 34.67 14.54
N LYS A 69 -2.58 35.38 13.42
CA LYS A 69 -2.59 36.85 13.34
C LYS A 69 -3.64 37.41 12.39
N ASP A 70 -4.42 36.55 11.75
CA ASP A 70 -5.49 36.98 10.84
C ASP A 70 -6.71 37.45 11.65
N LYS A 71 -7.62 38.20 11.01
CA LYS A 71 -8.91 38.54 11.63
C LYS A 71 -9.91 37.40 11.46
N LEU A 72 -10.69 37.13 12.50
CA LEU A 72 -11.78 36.17 12.50
C LEU A 72 -13.12 36.93 12.40
N PRO A 73 -13.87 36.81 11.29
CA PRO A 73 -15.23 37.32 11.24
C PRO A 73 -16.16 36.42 12.07
N ILE A 74 -17.01 37.02 12.89
CA ILE A 74 -18.05 36.37 13.70
C ILE A 74 -19.38 36.95 13.25
N ALA A 75 -20.19 36.17 12.56
CA ALA A 75 -21.56 36.54 12.19
C ALA A 75 -22.50 36.02 13.27
N PHE A 76 -23.30 36.91 13.87
CA PHE A 76 -24.21 36.57 14.96
C PHE A 76 -25.58 37.22 14.77
N ASP A 77 -26.61 36.59 15.33
CA ASP A 77 -28.00 37.05 15.35
C ASP A 77 -28.65 36.50 16.63
N ILE A 78 -28.93 37.40 17.59
CA ILE A 78 -29.40 37.05 18.93
C ILE A 78 -30.57 37.96 19.33
N THR A 79 -31.68 37.37 19.74
CA THR A 79 -32.91 38.04 20.18
C THR A 79 -33.06 37.99 21.71
N PHE A 80 -33.24 39.15 22.33
CA PHE A 80 -33.53 39.35 23.76
C PHE A 80 -35.00 39.82 23.90
N PRO A 81 -35.97 38.94 24.21
CA PRO A 81 -37.40 39.30 24.23
C PRO A 81 -37.81 40.25 25.37
N LYS A 82 -37.01 40.39 26.42
CA LYS A 82 -37.37 41.11 27.65
C LYS A 82 -36.38 42.23 28.04
N ILE A 83 -35.50 42.66 27.12
CA ILE A 83 -34.60 43.79 27.35
C ILE A 83 -34.63 44.73 26.12
N PRO A 84 -34.87 46.04 26.31
CA PRO A 84 -34.87 47.00 25.21
C PRO A 84 -33.46 47.35 24.71
N CYS A 85 -33.37 47.71 23.42
CA CYS A 85 -32.10 47.91 22.73
C CYS A 85 -31.18 49.01 23.28
N TYR A 86 -31.73 50.01 24.00
CA TYR A 86 -30.94 51.09 24.60
C TYR A 86 -30.21 50.65 25.88
N LEU A 87 -30.65 49.58 26.55
CA LEU A 87 -29.99 49.05 27.74
C LEU A 87 -28.85 48.08 27.41
N LEU A 88 -28.86 47.41 26.26
CA LEU A 88 -27.84 46.42 25.91
C LEU A 88 -26.57 47.09 25.33
N SER A 89 -25.40 46.79 25.87
CA SER A 89 -24.10 47.01 25.22
C SER A 89 -23.51 45.70 24.70
N LEU A 90 -22.57 45.80 23.78
CA LEU A 90 -21.78 44.69 23.27
C LEU A 90 -20.31 45.10 23.33
N ASP A 91 -19.51 44.37 24.10
CA ASP A 91 -18.07 44.58 24.20
C ASP A 91 -17.29 43.41 23.66
N ILE A 92 -16.02 43.68 23.38
CA ILE A 92 -15.03 42.70 22.95
C ILE A 92 -13.76 42.95 23.76
N MET A 93 -13.24 41.91 24.39
CA MET A 93 -11.99 41.94 25.16
C MET A 93 -11.10 40.80 24.70
N ASP A 94 -9.85 41.09 24.32
CA ASP A 94 -8.87 40.06 24.00
C ASP A 94 -7.94 39.75 25.20
N ASP A 95 -7.08 38.74 25.05
CA ASP A 95 -6.10 38.29 26.06
C ASP A 95 -5.10 39.38 26.49
N SER A 96 -5.06 40.54 25.81
CA SER A 96 -4.27 41.71 26.24
C SER A 96 -5.01 42.63 27.23
N GLY A 97 -6.32 42.42 27.44
CA GLY A 97 -7.17 43.26 28.27
C GLY A 97 -7.47 44.64 27.67
N GLN A 98 -7.10 44.87 26.40
CA GLN A 98 -7.41 46.09 25.68
C GLN A 98 -8.88 46.05 25.22
N HIS A 99 -9.67 47.06 25.60
CA HIS A 99 -11.00 47.26 25.02
C HIS A 99 -10.85 47.70 23.57
N LEU A 100 -11.54 47.00 22.67
CA LEU A 100 -11.44 47.21 21.22
C LEU A 100 -12.61 48.05 20.70
N SER A 101 -12.70 49.29 21.16
CA SER A 101 -13.61 50.30 20.61
C SER A 101 -13.18 50.69 19.17
N GLY A 102 -14.12 50.62 18.22
CA GLY A 102 -13.92 51.10 16.84
C GLY A 102 -13.69 50.04 15.74
N TYR A 103 -14.36 48.89 15.79
CA TYR A 103 -14.29 47.86 14.73
C TYR A 103 -15.54 47.82 13.84
N THR A 104 -15.42 48.34 12.61
CA THR A 104 -16.20 48.02 11.38
C THR A 104 -17.68 47.59 11.52
N HIS A 105 -18.55 48.54 11.88
CA HIS A 105 -19.63 49.11 11.03
C HIS A 105 -20.79 48.21 10.51
N ASP A 106 -20.87 46.90 10.82
CA ASP A 106 -22.00 46.04 10.39
C ASP A 106 -22.75 45.40 11.59
N ILE A 107 -23.09 46.17 12.63
CA ILE A 107 -23.88 45.71 13.79
C ILE A 107 -25.18 46.49 13.90
N TYR A 108 -26.29 45.77 13.95
CA TYR A 108 -27.65 46.30 13.90
C TYR A 108 -28.41 45.89 15.17
N LYS A 109 -29.06 46.87 15.81
CA LYS A 109 -30.04 46.66 16.88
C LYS A 109 -31.43 46.94 16.32
N VAL A 110 -32.33 45.97 16.40
CA VAL A 110 -33.72 46.08 15.95
C VAL A 110 -34.64 45.95 17.15
N ARG A 111 -35.50 46.95 17.35
CA ARG A 111 -36.51 46.96 18.42
C ARG A 111 -37.62 45.95 18.11
N LEU A 112 -38.05 45.20 19.12
CA LEU A 112 -39.08 44.18 19.01
C LEU A 112 -40.29 44.56 19.85
N ASP A 113 -41.49 44.34 19.33
CA ASP A 113 -42.71 44.40 20.12
C ASP A 113 -42.76 43.26 21.16
N PRO A 114 -43.69 43.30 22.15
CA PRO A 114 -43.82 42.24 23.15
C PRO A 114 -44.25 40.87 22.58
N GLN A 115 -44.57 40.79 21.28
CA GLN A 115 -44.93 39.57 20.55
C GLN A 115 -43.75 39.05 19.69
N GLY A 116 -42.62 39.75 19.66
CA GLY A 116 -41.41 39.39 18.91
C GLY A 116 -41.36 39.91 17.46
N ASN A 117 -42.29 40.76 17.02
CA ASN A 117 -42.25 41.35 15.69
C ASN A 117 -41.34 42.57 15.64
N HIS A 118 -40.72 42.82 14.48
CA HIS A 118 -39.79 43.93 14.29
C HIS A 118 -40.56 45.27 14.17
N LEU A 119 -40.18 46.26 14.97
CA LEU A 119 -40.69 47.63 14.87
C LEU A 119 -39.85 48.41 13.83
N ASP A 120 -40.53 49.15 12.96
CA ASP A 120 -39.97 49.52 11.65
C ASP A 120 -38.88 50.62 11.72
N THR A 121 -37.66 50.22 11.33
CA THR A 121 -36.53 51.05 10.86
C THR A 121 -36.25 52.42 11.51
N GLU A 122 -35.77 52.41 12.76
CA GLU A 122 -34.55 53.19 13.01
C GLU A 122 -33.38 52.47 12.31
N LYS A 123 -32.58 53.19 11.49
CA LYS A 123 -31.30 52.65 11.01
C LYS A 123 -30.48 52.21 12.22
N ALA A 124 -29.69 51.15 12.06
CA ALA A 124 -28.70 50.79 13.07
C ALA A 124 -27.87 52.01 13.48
N LYS A 125 -27.96 52.35 14.75
CA LYS A 125 -26.91 53.11 15.41
C LYS A 125 -25.69 52.20 15.46
N GLU A 126 -24.64 52.56 14.74
CA GLU A 126 -23.33 51.93 14.89
C GLU A 126 -22.94 52.00 16.38
N LEU A 127 -22.45 50.89 16.95
CA LEU A 127 -21.78 50.94 18.25
C LEU A 127 -20.48 51.74 18.09
N GLY A 128 -20.56 53.05 18.35
CA GLY A 128 -19.44 53.98 18.21
C GLY A 128 -19.86 55.42 17.89
N ASP A 129 -21.05 55.65 17.33
CA ASP A 129 -21.51 57.01 17.03
C ASP A 129 -22.88 57.33 17.67
N GLN A 130 -22.84 57.80 18.92
CA GLN A 130 -23.99 58.48 19.54
C GLN A 130 -24.09 59.96 19.15
N SER A 131 -23.07 60.52 18.47
CA SER A 131 -23.02 61.91 18.01
C SER A 131 -23.99 62.17 16.84
N GLY A 132 -24.14 61.21 15.92
CA GLY A 132 -24.96 61.40 14.70
C GLY A 132 -26.45 61.66 14.93
N GLY A 133 -27.02 61.20 16.06
CA GLY A 133 -28.44 61.35 16.37
C GLY A 133 -28.82 62.61 17.16
N ALA A 134 -27.91 63.15 17.98
CA ALA A 134 -28.16 64.33 18.80
C ALA A 134 -27.91 65.66 18.03
N ASN A 135 -26.95 65.65 17.11
CA ASN A 135 -26.53 66.84 16.34
C ASN A 135 -27.59 67.41 15.37
N LEU A 136 -28.74 66.75 15.20
CA LEU A 136 -29.87 67.24 14.39
C LEU A 136 -31.08 67.70 15.22
N ALA A 137 -31.06 67.55 16.55
CA ALA A 137 -32.17 67.90 17.43
C ALA A 137 -31.92 69.13 18.32
N MET A 138 -30.66 69.43 18.68
CA MET A 138 -30.31 70.63 19.45
C MET A 138 -29.01 71.26 18.93
N GLN A 139 -29.14 72.19 17.99
CA GLN A 139 -28.33 73.41 18.09
C GLN A 139 -28.89 74.22 19.27
N PRO A 140 -28.05 74.86 20.10
CA PRO A 140 -28.57 75.75 21.13
C PRO A 140 -29.32 76.91 20.46
N ASP A 141 -30.50 77.27 20.97
CA ASP A 141 -31.33 78.35 20.43
C ASP A 141 -30.60 79.71 20.38
N GLN A 142 -29.48 79.84 21.12
CA GLN A 142 -28.52 80.93 20.99
C GLN A 142 -27.06 80.44 21.07
N PRO A 143 -26.13 80.99 20.27
CA PRO A 143 -24.71 80.66 20.36
C PRO A 143 -24.08 81.22 21.64
N GLY A 144 -23.92 80.39 22.66
CA GLY A 144 -23.22 80.73 23.91
C GLY A 144 -23.78 80.13 25.20
N GLU A 145 -24.91 79.41 25.14
CA GLU A 145 -25.48 78.76 26.33
C GLU A 145 -24.71 77.47 26.68
N CYS A 146 -24.22 77.38 27.91
CA CYS A 146 -23.38 76.28 28.42
C CYS A 146 -24.18 75.44 29.42
N GLY A 147 -24.52 74.20 29.04
CA GLY A 147 -25.27 73.29 29.89
C GLY A 147 -24.47 72.82 31.11
N SER A 148 -25.15 72.69 32.24
CA SER A 148 -24.55 72.29 33.53
C SER A 148 -24.19 70.81 33.56
N CYS A 149 -22.97 70.48 33.97
CA CYS A 149 -22.55 69.11 34.32
C CYS A 149 -22.90 68.70 35.76
N TYR A 150 -23.74 69.48 36.47
CA TYR A 150 -24.25 69.20 37.82
C TYR A 150 -23.17 68.84 38.88
N GLY A 151 -21.97 69.40 38.75
CA GLY A 151 -20.85 69.21 39.67
C GLY A 151 -19.86 68.12 39.27
N ALA A 152 -20.14 67.35 38.22
CA ALA A 152 -19.16 66.44 37.60
C ALA A 152 -18.22 67.20 36.64
N GLU A 153 -17.03 66.64 36.41
CA GLU A 153 -16.05 67.17 35.45
C GLU A 153 -16.53 66.91 34.02
N SER A 154 -16.64 67.96 33.20
CA SER A 154 -17.08 67.83 31.80
C SER A 154 -16.15 66.88 31.00
N PRO A 155 -16.70 66.06 30.09
CA PRO A 155 -15.90 65.28 29.14
C PRO A 155 -15.29 66.16 28.04
N ASN A 156 -15.85 67.35 27.77
CA ASN A 156 -15.48 68.24 26.69
C ASN A 156 -14.48 69.32 27.13
N GLU A 157 -13.52 69.69 26.26
CA GLU A 157 -12.57 70.80 26.50
C GLU A 157 -13.26 72.15 26.76
N ASN A 158 -14.51 72.31 26.28
CA ASN A 158 -15.33 73.51 26.47
C ASN A 158 -15.93 73.63 27.89
N GLY A 159 -15.82 72.60 28.75
CA GLY A 159 -16.31 72.64 30.14
C GLY A 159 -17.82 72.54 30.33
N CYS A 160 -18.60 72.39 29.26
CA CYS A 160 -20.07 72.32 29.26
C CYS A 160 -20.57 70.89 29.06
N CYS A 161 -21.78 70.59 29.54
CA CYS A 161 -22.54 69.38 29.22
C CYS A 161 -23.89 69.79 28.64
N ASN A 162 -23.97 69.84 27.32
CA ASN A 162 -25.11 70.34 26.55
C ASN A 162 -26.10 69.22 26.19
N THR A 163 -25.62 67.97 26.06
CA THR A 163 -26.48 66.79 25.82
C THR A 163 -26.65 65.95 27.08
N CYS A 164 -27.70 65.12 27.10
CA CYS A 164 -27.95 64.15 28.16
C CYS A 164 -26.80 63.15 28.32
N GLU A 165 -26.24 62.72 27.19
CA GLU A 165 -25.15 61.74 27.16
C GLU A 165 -23.84 62.34 27.70
N GLU A 166 -23.55 63.62 27.44
CA GLU A 166 -22.41 64.33 28.05
C GLU A 166 -22.54 64.44 29.58
N VAL A 167 -23.75 64.70 30.10
CA VAL A 167 -24.01 64.71 31.56
C VAL A 167 -23.82 63.30 32.14
N ARG A 168 -24.31 62.27 31.45
CA ARG A 168 -24.16 60.88 31.85
C ARG A 168 -22.70 60.44 31.87
N GLU A 169 -21.93 60.78 30.84
CA GLU A 169 -20.49 60.49 30.74
C GLU A 169 -19.71 61.19 31.86
N ALA A 170 -20.01 62.46 32.15
CA ALA A 170 -19.41 63.20 33.27
C ALA A 170 -19.66 62.48 34.61
N TYR A 171 -20.89 62.02 34.85
CA TYR A 171 -21.26 61.28 36.06
C TYR A 171 -20.55 59.94 36.16
N ILE A 172 -20.48 59.18 35.07
CA ILE A 172 -19.77 57.89 35.00
C ILE A 172 -18.27 58.09 35.27
N LYS A 173 -17.64 59.11 34.67
CA LYS A 173 -16.23 59.48 34.89
C LYS A 173 -15.95 59.87 36.35
N ALA A 174 -16.91 60.52 37.02
CA ALA A 174 -16.86 60.84 38.44
C ALA A 174 -17.17 59.65 39.38
N GLY A 175 -17.61 58.50 38.85
CA GLY A 175 -18.05 57.34 39.63
C GLY A 175 -19.40 57.54 40.33
N TRP A 176 -20.25 58.44 39.83
CA TRP A 176 -21.56 58.76 40.38
C TRP A 176 -22.68 58.02 39.64
N GLY A 177 -23.71 57.60 40.38
CA GLY A 177 -24.83 56.85 39.81
C GLY A 177 -25.76 57.74 38.98
N PHE A 178 -26.00 57.36 37.72
CA PHE A 178 -27.00 57.99 36.84
C PHE A 178 -28.32 57.21 36.90
N SER A 179 -29.06 57.38 38.00
CA SER A 179 -30.24 56.54 38.31
C SER A 179 -31.58 57.09 37.84
N ASP A 180 -31.73 58.41 37.68
CA ASP A 180 -32.98 59.05 37.26
C ASP A 180 -32.70 60.14 36.21
N PRO A 181 -32.96 59.86 34.91
CA PRO A 181 -32.78 60.83 33.84
C PRO A 181 -33.67 62.07 33.95
N THR A 182 -34.73 62.07 34.78
CA THR A 182 -35.65 63.20 34.91
C THR A 182 -35.11 64.36 35.75
N ILE A 183 -33.98 64.14 36.44
CA ILE A 183 -33.27 65.17 37.22
C ILE A 183 -32.52 66.16 36.30
N PHE A 184 -32.15 65.72 35.09
CA PHE A 184 -31.28 66.46 34.17
C PHE A 184 -32.09 67.12 33.06
N GLU A 185 -31.95 68.44 32.91
CA GLU A 185 -32.75 69.24 31.97
C GLU A 185 -32.48 68.83 30.51
N GLN A 186 -31.22 68.52 30.19
CA GLN A 186 -30.78 68.01 28.89
C GLN A 186 -31.52 66.71 28.51
N CYS A 187 -31.66 65.79 29.45
CA CYS A 187 -32.34 64.50 29.26
C CYS A 187 -33.86 64.65 29.08
N VAL A 188 -34.47 65.59 29.79
CA VAL A 188 -35.88 65.94 29.62
C VAL A 188 -36.13 66.59 28.26
N LYS A 189 -35.27 67.53 27.82
CA LYS A 189 -35.35 68.17 26.49
C LYS A 189 -35.18 67.17 25.33
N GLU A 190 -34.28 66.20 25.48
CA GLU A 190 -34.05 65.12 24.49
C GLU A 190 -35.11 64.00 24.48
N GLY A 191 -36.15 64.09 25.31
CA GLY A 191 -37.22 63.09 25.38
C GLY A 191 -36.78 61.71 25.89
N TRP A 192 -35.72 61.64 26.71
CA TRP A 192 -35.27 60.36 27.30
C TRP A 192 -36.33 59.70 28.17
N ARG A 193 -37.15 60.51 28.84
CA ARG A 193 -38.31 60.04 29.60
C ARG A 193 -39.28 59.25 28.70
N ASP A 194 -39.68 59.84 27.58
CA ASP A 194 -40.65 59.19 26.68
C ASP A 194 -40.06 57.94 26.01
N LYS A 195 -38.75 57.94 25.71
CA LYS A 195 -38.02 56.75 25.24
C LYS A 195 -38.02 55.64 26.29
N PHE A 196 -37.71 55.95 27.55
CA PHE A 196 -37.74 54.98 28.65
C PHE A 196 -39.15 54.44 28.92
N GLU A 197 -40.16 55.32 28.96
CA GLU A 197 -41.55 54.95 29.23
C GLU A 197 -42.20 54.14 28.08
N THR A 198 -41.87 54.42 26.81
CA THR A 198 -42.43 53.67 25.66
C THR A 198 -41.71 52.34 25.40
N GLN A 199 -40.39 52.28 25.62
CA GLN A 199 -39.58 51.11 25.26
C GLN A 199 -39.41 50.11 26.42
N SER A 200 -39.94 50.38 27.62
CA SER A 200 -39.72 49.51 28.79
C SER A 200 -40.25 48.09 28.64
N ASN A 201 -41.24 47.86 27.78
CA ASN A 201 -41.84 46.56 27.50
C ASN A 201 -41.39 45.95 26.15
N GLU A 202 -40.39 46.54 25.49
CA GLU A 202 -39.85 46.07 24.21
C GLU A 202 -38.69 45.08 24.37
N GLY A 203 -38.53 44.22 23.36
CA GLY A 203 -37.35 43.38 23.20
C GLY A 203 -36.32 44.01 22.25
N CYS A 204 -35.18 43.33 22.08
CA CYS A 204 -34.14 43.71 21.14
C CYS A 204 -33.57 42.51 20.39
N ASN A 205 -33.50 42.59 19.06
CA ASN A 205 -32.65 41.73 18.25
C ASN A 205 -31.32 42.45 17.97
N ILE A 206 -30.20 41.78 18.23
CA ILE A 206 -28.85 42.27 17.88
C ILE A 206 -28.26 41.28 16.88
N HIS A 207 -28.00 41.75 15.67
CA HIS A 207 -27.36 40.96 14.62
C HIS A 207 -26.25 41.74 13.92
N GLY A 208 -25.26 41.05 13.38
CA GLY A 208 -24.16 41.70 12.68
C GLY A 208 -22.94 40.82 12.44
N THR A 209 -21.87 41.44 11.95
CA THR A 209 -20.56 40.78 11.78
C THR A 209 -19.47 41.51 12.55
N LEU A 210 -18.86 40.84 13.53
CA LEU A 210 -17.67 41.33 14.25
C LEU A 210 -16.40 40.88 13.53
N SER A 211 -15.36 41.70 13.52
CA SER A 211 -14.04 41.34 12.97
C SER A 211 -12.97 41.37 14.06
N VAL A 212 -12.85 40.27 14.81
CA VAL A 212 -11.95 40.18 15.98
C VAL A 212 -10.57 39.65 15.60
N ASN A 213 -9.56 39.90 16.44
CA ASN A 213 -8.26 39.25 16.32
C ASN A 213 -8.41 37.73 16.57
N LYS A 214 -7.72 36.88 15.81
CA LYS A 214 -7.74 35.42 16.00
C LYS A 214 -6.85 34.97 17.17
N VAL A 215 -7.19 35.45 18.37
CA VAL A 215 -6.57 35.15 19.67
C VAL A 215 -7.62 34.68 20.68
N ARG A 216 -7.20 34.37 21.91
CA ARG A 216 -8.13 34.18 23.02
C ARG A 216 -8.75 35.51 23.43
N GLY A 217 -9.99 35.45 23.90
CA GLY A 217 -10.73 36.64 24.34
C GLY A 217 -12.17 36.27 24.67
N ASN A 218 -13.00 37.28 24.88
CA ASN A 218 -14.44 37.14 24.93
C ASN A 218 -15.12 38.28 24.17
N PHE A 219 -16.38 38.06 23.82
CA PHE A 219 -17.32 39.15 23.58
C PHE A 219 -18.54 38.92 24.47
N HIS A 220 -19.11 39.98 25.02
CA HIS A 220 -20.25 39.86 25.93
C HIS A 220 -21.30 40.93 25.67
N ILE A 221 -22.54 40.55 25.93
CA ILE A 221 -23.70 41.43 25.89
C ILE A 221 -24.17 41.60 27.32
N ALA A 222 -24.12 42.84 27.81
CA ALA A 222 -24.38 43.19 29.20
C ALA A 222 -25.21 44.49 29.25
N PRO A 223 -25.77 44.86 30.42
CA PRO A 223 -26.65 46.01 30.51
C PRO A 223 -25.87 47.26 30.96
N GLY A 224 -26.26 48.42 30.40
CA GLY A 224 -25.55 49.67 30.59
C GLY A 224 -24.44 49.88 29.56
N LEU A 225 -23.84 51.07 29.60
CA LEU A 225 -22.61 51.34 28.85
C LEU A 225 -21.41 50.83 29.64
N SER A 226 -20.43 50.31 28.91
CA SER A 226 -19.14 49.89 29.44
C SER A 226 -18.17 51.06 29.55
N PHE A 227 -17.32 51.04 30.58
CA PHE A 227 -16.23 51.99 30.75
C PHE A 227 -15.05 51.34 31.47
N GLN A 228 -13.85 51.82 31.19
CA GLN A 228 -12.62 51.32 31.81
C GLN A 228 -12.15 52.27 32.91
N GLN A 229 -12.19 51.80 34.17
CA GLN A 229 -11.74 52.57 35.33
C GLN A 229 -10.68 51.76 36.09
N SER A 230 -9.47 52.33 36.25
CA SER A 230 -8.38 51.72 37.03
C SER A 230 -8.07 50.25 36.65
N HIS A 231 -7.96 49.96 35.35
CA HIS A 231 -7.79 48.62 34.76
C HIS A 231 -8.96 47.63 34.96
N MET A 232 -10.08 48.03 35.58
CA MET A 232 -11.30 47.23 35.65
C MET A 232 -12.27 47.63 34.54
N HIS A 233 -12.95 46.63 33.98
CA HIS A 233 -14.01 46.80 33.00
C HIS A 233 -15.36 46.83 33.73
N VAL A 234 -16.01 47.99 33.78
CA VAL A 234 -17.22 48.24 34.57
C VAL A 234 -18.39 48.59 33.64
N HIS A 235 -19.62 48.31 34.10
CA HIS A 235 -20.86 48.59 33.39
C HIS A 235 -21.81 49.42 34.25
N ASP A 236 -22.55 50.34 33.62
CA ASP A 236 -23.61 51.12 34.26
C ASP A 236 -24.87 50.29 34.54
N MET A 237 -24.89 49.64 35.71
CA MET A 237 -26.00 48.80 36.16
C MET A 237 -27.23 49.59 36.65
N ALA A 238 -27.18 50.92 36.76
CA ALA A 238 -28.21 51.69 37.48
C ALA A 238 -29.60 51.54 36.85
N ALA A 239 -29.69 51.74 35.53
CA ALA A 239 -30.95 51.63 34.79
C ALA A 239 -31.51 50.18 34.74
N TYR A 240 -30.63 49.17 34.77
CA TYR A 240 -31.03 47.76 34.81
C TYR A 240 -31.61 47.35 36.17
N LEU A 241 -30.97 47.80 37.26
CA LEU A 241 -31.41 47.52 38.62
C LEU A 241 -32.68 48.32 39.02
N ALA A 242 -32.93 49.46 38.38
CA ALA A 242 -34.15 50.24 38.58
C ALA A 242 -35.42 49.53 38.06
N GLY A 243 -35.29 48.70 37.02
CA GLY A 243 -36.42 47.98 36.40
C GLY A 243 -37.34 48.88 35.57
N GLY A 244 -38.44 48.30 35.10
CA GLY A 244 -39.45 49.01 34.32
C GLY A 244 -40.51 49.71 35.17
N LYS A 245 -41.23 50.66 34.56
CA LYS A 245 -42.25 51.50 35.21
C LYS A 245 -43.39 50.71 35.87
N ASP A 246 -43.73 49.55 35.32
CA ASP A 246 -44.78 48.65 35.83
C ASP A 246 -44.29 47.74 36.98
N GLY A 247 -43.04 47.91 37.43
CA GLY A 247 -42.38 47.09 38.44
C GLY A 247 -41.82 45.77 37.92
N HIS A 248 -41.86 45.54 36.60
CA HIS A 248 -41.23 44.37 35.98
C HIS A 248 -39.71 44.49 35.99
N LYS A 249 -39.04 43.34 36.10
CA LYS A 249 -37.58 43.25 36.06
C LYS A 249 -37.14 42.76 34.69
N PHE A 250 -36.06 43.35 34.19
CA PHE A 250 -35.37 42.87 33.01
C PHE A 250 -34.67 41.54 33.32
N ASP A 251 -34.60 40.64 32.34
CA ASP A 251 -33.84 39.39 32.45
C ASP A 251 -33.16 39.02 31.13
N PHE A 252 -32.04 38.28 31.22
CA PHE A 252 -31.22 37.88 30.07
C PHE A 252 -31.72 36.60 29.37
N SER A 253 -33.04 36.35 29.37
CA SER A 253 -33.62 35.38 28.43
C SER A 253 -33.25 35.80 27.01
N HIS A 254 -32.82 34.83 26.19
CA HIS A 254 -32.37 35.11 24.83
C HIS A 254 -32.52 33.89 23.91
N HIS A 255 -32.63 34.17 22.61
CA HIS A 255 -32.67 33.20 21.53
C HIS A 255 -31.53 33.48 20.56
N ILE A 256 -30.63 32.51 20.36
CA ILE A 256 -29.54 32.61 19.40
C ILE A 256 -30.07 32.07 18.07
N ASN A 257 -30.37 32.96 17.13
CA ASN A 257 -30.88 32.60 15.81
C ASN A 257 -29.74 31.99 14.97
N LYS A 258 -28.58 32.65 14.97
CA LYS A 258 -27.37 32.23 14.24
C LYS A 258 -26.10 32.64 15.01
N LEU A 259 -25.11 31.76 15.09
CA LEU A 259 -23.76 32.10 15.53
C LEU A 259 -22.70 31.33 14.73
N GLN A 260 -21.95 32.06 13.90
CA GLN A 260 -21.05 31.50 12.91
C GLN A 260 -19.67 32.19 12.91
N PHE A 261 -18.61 31.39 12.68
CA PHE A 261 -17.22 31.84 12.68
C PHE A 261 -16.55 31.60 11.32
N GLY A 262 -16.10 32.66 10.64
CA GLY A 262 -15.52 32.56 9.30
C GLY A 262 -16.52 32.82 8.16
N GLU A 263 -16.09 32.54 6.93
CA GLU A 263 -16.90 32.73 5.71
C GLU A 263 -18.08 31.76 5.65
N GLU A 264 -19.23 32.23 5.13
CA GLU A 264 -20.43 31.40 5.00
C GLU A 264 -20.37 30.45 3.80
N ILE A 265 -20.57 29.16 4.07
CA ILE A 265 -20.55 28.12 3.04
C ILE A 265 -21.80 28.26 2.16
N SER A 266 -21.60 28.48 0.85
CA SER A 266 -22.70 28.50 -0.11
C SER A 266 -23.52 27.21 -0.10
N GLU A 267 -24.85 27.31 -0.23
CA GLU A 267 -25.77 26.17 -0.35
C GLU A 267 -25.36 25.13 -1.41
N LYS A 268 -24.70 25.58 -2.49
CA LYS A 268 -24.16 24.68 -3.53
C LYS A 268 -23.01 23.80 -3.01
N ASP A 269 -22.19 24.35 -2.12
CA ASP A 269 -21.05 23.66 -1.53
C ASP A 269 -21.48 22.81 -0.32
N LYS A 270 -22.48 23.25 0.48
CA LYS A 270 -23.15 22.40 1.49
C LYS A 270 -23.75 21.13 0.88
N ARG A 271 -24.39 21.22 -0.31
CA ARG A 271 -24.91 20.04 -1.03
C ARG A 271 -23.82 19.13 -1.59
N ARG A 272 -22.60 19.65 -1.83
CA ARG A 272 -21.45 18.85 -2.26
C ARG A 272 -20.82 18.11 -1.08
N THR A 273 -20.67 18.75 0.07
CA THR A 273 -20.22 18.06 1.29
C THR A 273 -21.23 17.00 1.76
N ALA A 274 -22.54 17.27 1.67
CA ALA A 274 -23.58 16.29 2.00
C ALA A 274 -23.52 15.00 1.14
N LYS A 275 -22.99 15.04 -0.09
CA LYS A 275 -22.79 13.84 -0.92
C LYS A 275 -21.48 13.14 -0.60
N GLY A 276 -21.47 12.43 0.53
CA GLY A 276 -20.41 11.46 0.88
C GLY A 276 -19.37 11.95 1.89
N THR A 277 -19.59 13.08 2.56
CA THR A 277 -18.77 13.50 3.71
C THR A 277 -19.55 13.30 5.01
N PRO A 278 -18.97 12.71 6.08
CA PRO A 278 -19.65 12.56 7.38
C PRO A 278 -19.87 13.88 8.15
N VAL A 279 -19.51 15.03 7.58
CA VAL A 279 -19.33 16.29 8.30
C VAL A 279 -20.43 17.26 7.91
N GLU A 280 -21.54 17.17 8.63
CA GLU A 280 -22.54 18.22 8.70
C GLU A 280 -21.94 19.37 9.55
N LEU A 281 -21.55 20.48 8.91
CA LEU A 281 -21.18 21.69 9.63
C LEU A 281 -22.45 22.35 10.17
N LYS A 282 -22.95 21.80 11.27
CA LYS A 282 -24.02 22.37 12.08
C LYS A 282 -23.37 23.14 13.24
N ASN A 283 -23.63 24.44 13.32
CA ASN A 283 -23.22 25.25 14.46
C ASN A 283 -24.05 24.79 15.69
N PRO A 284 -23.43 24.47 16.84
CA PRO A 284 -24.16 23.97 18.00
C PRO A 284 -25.20 24.92 18.60
N LEU A 285 -25.03 26.24 18.45
CA LEU A 285 -25.89 27.27 19.04
C LEU A 285 -26.93 27.86 18.07
N ASP A 286 -27.00 27.40 16.81
CA ASP A 286 -28.01 27.91 15.87
C ASP A 286 -29.42 27.44 16.30
N ASN A 287 -30.32 28.40 16.54
CA ASN A 287 -31.70 28.22 17.01
C ASN A 287 -31.82 27.66 18.45
N THR A 288 -30.86 27.96 19.34
CA THR A 288 -31.00 27.65 20.78
C THR A 288 -31.65 28.81 21.55
N SER A 289 -32.33 28.52 22.66
CA SER A 289 -32.95 29.55 23.51
C SER A 289 -32.74 29.23 24.98
N GLN A 290 -32.41 30.25 25.78
CA GLN A 290 -32.39 30.18 27.22
C GLN A 290 -33.43 31.15 27.79
N ASN A 291 -34.25 30.67 28.72
CA ASN A 291 -35.34 31.43 29.33
C ASN A 291 -35.20 31.41 30.86
N THR A 292 -35.44 32.55 31.49
CA THR A 292 -35.44 32.69 32.95
C THR A 292 -36.46 33.74 33.41
N GLU A 293 -36.67 33.79 34.71
CA GLU A 293 -37.40 34.85 35.43
C GLU A 293 -36.47 35.59 36.41
N ASP A 294 -35.21 35.17 36.52
CA ASP A 294 -34.21 35.76 37.41
C ASP A 294 -33.42 36.88 36.71
N PHE A 295 -33.62 38.11 37.18
CA PHE A 295 -32.89 39.31 36.74
C PHE A 295 -31.36 39.25 36.96
N GLY A 296 -30.87 38.32 37.79
CA GLY A 296 -29.46 38.19 38.16
C GLY A 296 -28.68 37.14 37.36
N MET A 297 -29.18 36.66 36.22
CA MET A 297 -28.53 35.55 35.50
C MET A 297 -27.35 35.99 34.62
N MET A 298 -26.29 35.19 34.70
CA MET A 298 -25.07 35.29 33.91
C MET A 298 -24.91 34.00 33.10
N TYR A 299 -25.04 34.10 31.78
CA TYR A 299 -24.87 33.01 30.82
C TYR A 299 -23.45 33.04 30.25
N GLN A 300 -22.73 31.92 30.27
CA GLN A 300 -21.38 31.80 29.73
C GLN A 300 -21.29 30.66 28.72
N TYR A 301 -20.92 31.00 27.50
CA TYR A 301 -20.67 30.09 26.40
C TYR A 301 -19.16 29.99 26.16
N PHE A 302 -18.57 28.86 26.51
CA PHE A 302 -17.16 28.57 26.20
C PHE A 302 -17.08 27.93 24.82
N LEU A 303 -16.61 28.70 23.84
CA LEU A 303 -16.55 28.34 22.43
C LEU A 303 -15.13 27.94 22.06
N LYS A 304 -14.92 26.64 21.81
CA LYS A 304 -13.64 26.12 21.33
C LYS A 304 -13.64 26.05 19.81
N ILE A 305 -12.93 26.99 19.18
CA ILE A 305 -12.95 27.21 17.73
C ILE A 305 -11.80 26.45 17.07
N VAL A 306 -12.10 25.74 15.98
CA VAL A 306 -11.17 24.94 15.17
C VAL A 306 -11.28 25.38 13.71
N SER A 307 -10.18 25.90 13.16
CA SER A 307 -10.17 26.32 11.76
C SER A 307 -10.22 25.12 10.81
N THR A 308 -10.93 25.30 9.71
CA THR A 308 -11.24 24.25 8.74
C THR A 308 -10.95 24.75 7.32
N GLU A 309 -10.13 24.02 6.56
CA GLU A 309 -9.83 24.29 5.16
C GLU A 309 -10.46 23.20 4.28
N PHE A 310 -11.26 23.58 3.30
CA PHE A 310 -11.73 22.68 2.24
C PHE A 310 -10.88 22.85 0.99
N ARG A 311 -10.20 21.79 0.55
CA ARG A 311 -9.40 21.75 -0.69
C ARG A 311 -10.11 20.88 -1.73
N TYR A 312 -10.65 21.50 -2.76
CA TYR A 312 -11.34 20.80 -3.85
C TYR A 312 -10.40 20.41 -4.99
N LEU A 313 -10.76 19.39 -5.77
CA LEU A 313 -10.02 18.95 -6.97
C LEU A 313 -9.94 20.03 -8.06
N SER A 314 -10.79 21.06 -8.00
CA SER A 314 -10.74 22.23 -8.88
C SER A 314 -9.62 23.22 -8.51
N GLY A 315 -8.88 23.01 -7.43
CA GLY A 315 -7.91 23.96 -6.89
C GLY A 315 -8.51 25.09 -6.05
N ARG A 316 -9.85 25.19 -5.98
CA ARG A 316 -10.53 26.11 -5.05
C ARG A 316 -10.22 25.67 -3.61
N ARG A 317 -9.85 26.64 -2.79
CA ARG A 317 -9.72 26.50 -1.33
C ARG A 317 -10.81 27.35 -0.67
N MET A 318 -11.37 26.87 0.43
CA MET A 318 -12.29 27.65 1.26
C MET A 318 -11.89 27.52 2.72
N TYR A 319 -11.89 28.63 3.44
CA TYR A 319 -11.53 28.70 4.85
C TYR A 319 -12.77 29.04 5.68
N THR A 320 -13.08 28.20 6.65
CA THR A 320 -14.22 28.35 7.56
C THR A 320 -13.80 27.87 8.95
N ASN A 321 -14.66 27.98 9.95
CA ASN A 321 -14.35 27.45 11.28
C ASN A 321 -15.52 26.62 11.79
N GLN A 322 -15.19 25.61 12.58
CA GLN A 322 -16.12 24.82 13.37
C GLN A 322 -15.89 25.15 14.83
N TYR A 323 -16.90 25.00 15.68
CA TYR A 323 -16.74 25.17 17.12
C TYR A 323 -17.53 24.15 17.91
N SER A 324 -17.05 23.84 19.10
CA SER A 324 -17.82 23.14 20.15
C SER A 324 -18.10 24.11 21.28
N VAL A 325 -19.31 24.04 21.84
CA VAL A 325 -19.74 24.88 22.97
C VAL A 325 -19.70 24.09 24.29
N THR A 326 -19.48 24.79 25.39
CA THR A 326 -19.85 24.35 26.75
C THR A 326 -20.58 25.50 27.43
N GLU A 327 -21.77 25.21 27.96
CA GLU A 327 -22.70 26.20 28.52
C GLU A 327 -22.60 26.18 30.05
N HIS A 328 -22.53 27.36 30.66
CA HIS A 328 -22.54 27.55 32.10
C HIS A 328 -23.49 28.68 32.47
N GLU A 329 -24.33 28.44 33.47
CA GLU A 329 -25.28 29.42 34.00
C GLU A 329 -24.95 29.70 35.46
N ARG A 330 -24.93 30.98 35.84
CA ARG A 330 -24.68 31.40 37.22
C ARG A 330 -25.64 32.50 37.63
N LYS A 331 -26.32 32.31 38.75
CA LYS A 331 -27.09 33.37 39.42
C LYS A 331 -26.15 34.26 40.22
N ILE A 332 -26.15 35.56 39.91
CA ILE A 332 -25.45 36.60 40.66
C ILE A 332 -26.38 37.08 41.78
N GLY A 333 -25.96 36.85 43.03
CA GLY A 333 -26.71 37.28 44.21
C GLY A 333 -26.38 38.72 44.59
N THR A 334 -27.37 39.48 45.06
CA THR A 334 -27.25 40.89 45.48
C THR A 334 -26.57 41.08 46.86
N GLY A 335 -25.62 40.22 47.21
CA GLY A 335 -24.94 40.22 48.51
C GLY A 335 -23.41 40.31 48.36
N HIS A 336 -22.75 40.92 49.35
CA HIS A 336 -21.29 41.04 49.39
C HIS A 336 -20.62 39.65 49.32
N GLY A 337 -19.88 39.39 48.23
CA GLY A 337 -19.16 38.14 47.99
C GLY A 337 -19.51 37.42 46.67
N HIS A 338 -20.51 37.87 45.91
CA HIS A 338 -20.82 37.30 44.59
C HIS A 338 -20.36 38.22 43.45
N GLU A 339 -19.06 38.21 43.17
CA GLU A 339 -18.49 38.86 42.00
C GLU A 339 -19.03 38.23 40.70
N GLY A 340 -19.56 39.09 39.82
CA GLY A 340 -20.09 38.76 38.50
C GLY A 340 -21.04 39.84 37.99
N LEU A 341 -21.26 39.86 36.68
CA LEU A 341 -22.13 40.79 35.97
C LEU A 341 -23.23 39.98 35.27
N PRO A 342 -24.53 40.30 35.41
CA PRO A 342 -25.57 39.63 34.64
C PRO A 342 -25.42 39.99 33.16
N GLY A 343 -25.66 39.03 32.27
CA GLY A 343 -25.38 39.18 30.83
C GLY A 343 -25.09 37.85 30.14
N VAL A 344 -24.76 37.93 28.86
CA VAL A 344 -24.42 36.79 28.00
C VAL A 344 -22.98 36.92 27.51
N PHE A 345 -22.12 35.98 27.88
CA PHE A 345 -20.68 36.01 27.66
C PHE A 345 -20.25 34.88 26.73
N PHE A 346 -19.58 35.20 25.63
CA PHE A 346 -19.02 34.23 24.69
C PHE A 346 -17.49 34.22 24.81
N ASN A 347 -16.96 33.25 25.54
CA ASN A 347 -15.51 33.07 25.76
C ASN A 347 -14.91 32.26 24.60
N LEU A 348 -13.92 32.81 23.89
CA LEU A 348 -13.33 32.23 22.69
C LEU A 348 -11.98 31.57 23.00
N ASP A 349 -11.89 30.25 22.82
CA ASP A 349 -10.61 29.49 22.85
C ASP A 349 -10.27 28.97 21.45
N ILE A 350 -9.21 29.50 20.85
CA ILE A 350 -8.82 29.17 19.48
C ILE A 350 -7.77 28.05 19.48
N SER A 351 -8.14 26.93 18.85
CA SER A 351 -7.30 25.75 18.76
C SER A 351 -6.02 26.01 17.95
N PRO A 352 -4.84 25.49 18.37
CA PRO A 352 -3.64 25.44 17.53
C PRO A 352 -3.77 24.50 16.32
N MET A 353 -4.88 23.78 16.18
CA MET A 353 -5.08 22.76 15.15
C MET A 353 -6.03 23.25 14.06
N MET A 354 -5.70 22.97 12.81
CA MET A 354 -6.57 23.17 11.65
C MET A 354 -6.89 21.81 11.00
N VAL A 355 -8.16 21.61 10.66
CA VAL A 355 -8.64 20.44 9.92
C VAL A 355 -8.66 20.76 8.42
N ILE A 356 -7.90 20.04 7.62
CA ILE A 356 -7.98 20.13 6.16
C ILE A 356 -8.85 18.98 5.65
N TYR A 357 -9.93 19.29 4.96
CA TYR A 357 -10.69 18.33 4.15
C TYR A 357 -10.19 18.39 2.72
N GLN A 358 -9.40 17.40 2.32
CA GLN A 358 -8.87 17.31 0.95
C GLN A 358 -9.72 16.36 0.09
N GLU A 359 -10.28 16.89 -1.00
CA GLU A 359 -10.96 16.09 -2.02
C GLU A 359 -9.93 15.24 -2.77
N THR A 360 -10.06 13.92 -2.67
CA THR A 360 -9.17 12.97 -3.35
C THR A 360 -9.97 12.05 -4.28
N ARG A 361 -9.31 11.57 -5.34
CA ARG A 361 -9.80 10.48 -6.19
C ARG A 361 -8.78 9.33 -6.20
N PRO A 362 -9.23 8.07 -6.28
CA PRO A 362 -8.32 6.95 -6.50
C PRO A 362 -7.54 7.14 -7.82
N SER A 363 -6.28 6.75 -7.84
CA SER A 363 -5.50 6.77 -9.08
C SER A 363 -5.98 5.67 -10.04
N PHE A 364 -5.74 5.85 -11.34
CA PHE A 364 -6.00 4.80 -12.33
C PHE A 364 -5.20 3.51 -12.03
N THR A 365 -3.99 3.64 -11.47
CA THR A 365 -3.20 2.48 -11.01
C THR A 365 -3.90 1.72 -9.88
N SER A 366 -4.47 2.44 -8.90
CA SER A 366 -5.25 1.84 -7.80
C SER A 366 -6.43 1.03 -8.33
N PHE A 367 -7.18 1.58 -9.29
CA PHE A 367 -8.29 0.89 -9.95
C PHE A 367 -7.83 -0.40 -10.67
N ILE A 368 -6.76 -0.34 -11.46
CA ILE A 368 -6.23 -1.52 -12.16
C ILE A 368 -5.75 -2.58 -11.16
N THR A 369 -5.06 -2.19 -10.09
CA THR A 369 -4.66 -3.15 -9.04
C THR A 369 -5.86 -3.77 -8.32
N GLY A 370 -6.92 -3.00 -8.07
CA GLY A 370 -8.18 -3.49 -7.51
C GLY A 370 -8.85 -4.52 -8.42
N VAL A 371 -8.98 -4.22 -9.72
CA VAL A 371 -9.53 -5.17 -10.71
C VAL A 371 -8.69 -6.45 -10.80
N CYS A 372 -7.36 -6.35 -10.82
CA CYS A 372 -6.49 -7.52 -10.81
C CYS A 372 -6.65 -8.37 -9.53
N ALA A 373 -6.80 -7.73 -8.36
CA ALA A 373 -7.02 -8.41 -7.09
C ALA A 373 -8.40 -9.10 -7.03
N ILE A 374 -9.46 -8.45 -7.53
CA ILE A 374 -10.81 -9.03 -7.63
C ILE A 374 -10.81 -10.27 -8.53
N VAL A 375 -10.24 -10.18 -9.73
CA VAL A 375 -10.18 -11.30 -10.69
C VAL A 375 -9.32 -12.45 -10.13
N GLY A 376 -8.14 -12.15 -9.59
CA GLY A 376 -7.25 -13.16 -9.01
C GLY A 376 -7.85 -13.84 -7.78
N GLY A 377 -8.45 -13.08 -6.86
CA GLY A 377 -9.06 -13.58 -5.63
C GLY A 377 -10.30 -14.43 -5.88
N ILE A 378 -11.16 -14.06 -6.83
CA ILE A 378 -12.30 -14.90 -7.21
C ILE A 378 -11.83 -16.17 -7.90
N PHE A 379 -10.81 -16.09 -8.78
CA PHE A 379 -10.31 -17.28 -9.47
C PHE A 379 -9.67 -18.30 -8.52
N THR A 380 -8.93 -17.87 -7.49
CA THR A 380 -8.37 -18.78 -6.48
C THR A 380 -9.45 -19.42 -5.61
N VAL A 381 -10.42 -18.64 -5.12
CA VAL A 381 -11.54 -19.17 -4.30
C VAL A 381 -12.42 -20.11 -5.13
N ALA A 382 -12.74 -19.77 -6.38
CA ALA A 382 -13.49 -20.61 -7.30
C ALA A 382 -12.77 -21.94 -7.58
N GLY A 383 -11.45 -21.93 -7.78
CA GLY A 383 -10.65 -23.14 -7.97
C GLY A 383 -10.62 -24.07 -6.76
N ILE A 384 -10.63 -23.51 -5.54
CA ILE A 384 -10.77 -24.28 -4.30
C ILE A 384 -12.16 -24.91 -4.20
N ILE A 385 -13.22 -24.13 -4.46
CA ILE A 385 -14.61 -24.60 -4.42
C ILE A 385 -14.84 -25.72 -5.45
N ASP A 386 -14.39 -25.55 -6.70
CA ASP A 386 -14.49 -26.58 -7.75
C ASP A 386 -13.72 -27.85 -7.35
N SER A 387 -12.50 -27.72 -6.81
CA SER A 387 -11.72 -28.86 -6.30
C SER A 387 -12.44 -29.63 -5.18
N VAL A 388 -13.13 -28.93 -4.28
CA VAL A 388 -13.91 -29.54 -3.19
C VAL A 388 -15.18 -30.20 -3.73
N LEU A 389 -15.92 -29.53 -4.61
CA LEU A 389 -17.13 -30.07 -5.24
C LEU A 389 -16.81 -31.33 -6.06
N TYR A 390 -15.74 -31.31 -6.86
CA TYR A 390 -15.30 -32.47 -7.63
C TYR A 390 -14.91 -33.66 -6.75
N ARG A 391 -14.21 -33.41 -5.63
CA ARG A 391 -13.89 -34.46 -4.64
C ARG A 391 -15.14 -34.99 -3.94
N ALA A 392 -16.09 -34.12 -3.60
CA ALA A 392 -17.37 -34.52 -2.99
C ALA A 392 -18.21 -35.35 -3.96
N GLU A 393 -18.37 -34.91 -5.20
CA GLU A 393 -19.13 -35.59 -6.25
C GLU A 393 -18.54 -36.97 -6.58
N THR A 394 -17.22 -37.07 -6.72
CA THR A 394 -16.53 -38.34 -6.97
C THR A 394 -16.57 -39.30 -5.77
N GLN A 395 -16.48 -38.81 -4.53
CA GLN A 395 -16.70 -39.65 -3.35
C GLN A 395 -18.16 -40.09 -3.17
N PHE A 396 -19.13 -39.21 -3.44
CA PHE A 396 -20.55 -39.54 -3.32
C PHE A 396 -20.95 -40.58 -4.37
N ARG A 397 -20.50 -40.40 -5.62
CA ARG A 397 -20.69 -41.39 -6.69
C ARG A 397 -20.08 -42.75 -6.32
N LYS A 398 -18.84 -42.79 -5.84
CA LYS A 398 -18.22 -44.03 -5.33
C LYS A 398 -19.02 -44.67 -4.18
N LYS A 399 -19.61 -43.88 -3.26
CA LYS A 399 -20.46 -44.41 -2.17
C LYS A 399 -21.81 -44.95 -2.66
N MET A 400 -22.38 -44.38 -3.72
CA MET A 400 -23.56 -44.93 -4.40
C MET A 400 -23.22 -46.21 -5.17
N GLU A 401 -22.11 -46.25 -5.91
CA GLU A 401 -21.60 -47.44 -6.61
C GLU A 401 -21.31 -48.60 -5.63
N MET A 402 -20.87 -48.29 -4.41
CA MET A 402 -20.70 -49.27 -3.31
C MET A 402 -21.99 -49.57 -2.52
N GLY A 403 -23.15 -49.07 -2.94
CA GLY A 403 -24.46 -49.38 -2.35
C GLY A 403 -24.69 -48.89 -0.92
N LYS A 404 -23.89 -47.94 -0.40
CA LYS A 404 -23.93 -47.49 1.00
C LYS A 404 -24.91 -46.34 1.27
N ILE A 405 -25.60 -45.83 0.25
CA ILE A 405 -26.58 -44.75 0.35
C ILE A 405 -27.77 -45.13 -0.54
N VAL A 406 -28.97 -45.23 0.04
CA VAL A 406 -30.23 -45.42 -0.68
C VAL A 406 -30.95 -44.07 -0.72
N VAL A 407 -31.12 -43.51 -1.92
CA VAL A 407 -31.92 -42.28 -2.12
C VAL A 407 -33.36 -42.68 -2.44
N PRO A 408 -34.37 -42.20 -1.70
CA PRO A 408 -35.77 -42.47 -2.03
C PRO A 408 -36.17 -41.74 -3.33
N PRO A 409 -36.95 -42.37 -4.24
CA PRO A 409 -37.28 -41.77 -5.53
C PRO A 409 -38.37 -40.70 -5.40
N ALA A 410 -37.98 -39.42 -5.50
CA ALA A 410 -38.91 -38.30 -5.61
C ALA A 410 -39.41 -38.13 -7.07
N ILE A 411 -40.55 -38.75 -7.34
CA ILE A 411 -41.58 -38.38 -8.35
C ILE A 411 -41.13 -37.47 -9.50
N THR A 412 -40.69 -38.06 -10.62
CA THR A 412 -41.20 -37.73 -11.96
C THR A 412 -41.16 -39.00 -12.80
N GLY A 413 -42.30 -39.39 -13.37
CA GLY A 413 -42.43 -40.68 -14.05
C GLY A 413 -41.92 -40.64 -15.48
N SER A 414 -41.02 -41.57 -15.83
CA SER A 414 -41.07 -42.34 -17.09
C SER A 414 -40.05 -43.49 -17.03
N SER A 415 -40.50 -44.69 -17.38
CA SER A 415 -39.77 -45.95 -17.25
C SER A 415 -38.59 -46.08 -18.21
N HIS A 416 -37.49 -46.69 -17.77
CA HIS A 416 -37.05 -48.00 -18.30
C HIS A 416 -36.01 -48.68 -17.37
N LEU A 417 -36.04 -50.02 -17.36
CA LEU A 417 -35.32 -50.85 -16.38
C LEU A 417 -33.82 -50.99 -16.66
N VAL A 418 -33.01 -50.96 -15.60
CA VAL A 418 -31.64 -51.50 -15.58
C VAL A 418 -31.64 -52.79 -14.74
N ARG A 419 -31.04 -53.86 -15.27
CA ARG A 419 -31.02 -55.20 -14.67
C ARG A 419 -29.60 -55.56 -14.25
N SER A 420 -29.35 -55.74 -12.95
CA SER A 420 -28.06 -56.21 -12.43
C SER A 420 -27.83 -57.71 -12.67
N PRO A 421 -26.57 -58.11 -12.79
CA PRO A 421 -26.00 -59.19 -11.99
C PRO A 421 -24.73 -58.70 -11.24
N GLY A 422 -24.30 -59.27 -10.12
CA GLY A 422 -24.53 -60.63 -9.62
C GLY A 422 -23.21 -61.41 -9.71
N ALA A 423 -22.48 -61.49 -8.61
CA ALA A 423 -21.15 -62.12 -8.54
C ALA A 423 -21.25 -63.63 -8.14
N PRO A 424 -20.14 -64.37 -7.94
CA PRO A 424 -19.56 -65.23 -8.97
C PRO A 424 -19.60 -66.73 -8.61
N MET A 425 -19.57 -67.63 -9.60
CA MET A 425 -19.25 -69.04 -9.37
C MET A 425 -18.47 -69.71 -10.51
N VAL A 426 -17.35 -70.32 -10.11
CA VAL A 426 -16.79 -71.63 -10.52
C VAL A 426 -16.74 -72.00 -12.01
N GLU A 427 -15.51 -72.19 -12.48
CA GLU A 427 -15.16 -72.83 -13.74
C GLU A 427 -15.31 -74.36 -13.66
N GLN A 428 -16.12 -74.97 -14.54
CA GLN A 428 -15.96 -76.38 -14.91
C GLN A 428 -16.52 -76.69 -16.32
N HIS A 429 -15.60 -76.74 -17.27
CA HIS A 429 -15.46 -77.65 -18.43
C HIS A 429 -16.68 -78.28 -19.18
N LEU A 430 -16.49 -78.29 -20.51
CA LEU A 430 -16.89 -79.29 -21.54
C LEU A 430 -18.19 -79.12 -22.35
N MET A 431 -17.98 -79.16 -23.69
CA MET A 431 -18.87 -79.67 -24.76
C MET A 431 -20.18 -78.91 -25.05
N ARG A 432 -20.75 -78.89 -26.28
CA ARG A 432 -20.25 -79.00 -27.67
C ARG A 432 -21.45 -78.70 -28.60
N ASP A 433 -21.23 -78.02 -29.74
CA ASP A 433 -22.20 -77.81 -30.83
C ASP A 433 -23.52 -77.07 -30.40
N THR A 434 -24.44 -76.58 -31.25
CA THR A 434 -24.74 -76.71 -32.69
C THR A 434 -25.42 -75.41 -33.22
N ILE A 435 -25.14 -75.04 -34.49
CA ILE A 435 -26.08 -74.60 -35.55
C ILE A 435 -27.11 -73.44 -35.28
N GLY A 436 -27.10 -72.40 -36.14
CA GLY A 436 -28.18 -71.39 -36.27
C GLY A 436 -29.37 -71.88 -37.13
N PRO A 437 -30.02 -71.08 -38.02
CA PRO A 437 -29.93 -69.63 -38.24
C PRO A 437 -31.32 -68.94 -38.28
N GLY A 438 -31.34 -67.64 -38.62
CA GLY A 438 -32.50 -66.97 -39.22
C GLY A 438 -33.11 -65.82 -38.41
N PHE A 439 -33.66 -64.77 -38.99
CA PHE A 439 -33.69 -64.21 -40.35
C PHE A 439 -34.53 -62.92 -40.24
N ARG A 440 -34.19 -61.84 -40.97
CA ARG A 440 -35.09 -60.80 -41.53
C ARG A 440 -36.32 -60.34 -40.69
N ARG A 441 -36.55 -59.03 -40.47
CA ARG A 441 -36.90 -57.94 -41.43
C ARG A 441 -37.40 -56.75 -40.55
N GLN A 442 -37.58 -55.50 -40.95
CA GLN A 442 -37.49 -54.77 -42.22
C GLN A 442 -37.27 -53.27 -41.88
N TYR A 443 -36.53 -52.51 -42.69
CA TYR A 443 -36.39 -51.06 -42.52
C TYR A 443 -36.61 -50.36 -43.87
N GLN A 444 -37.61 -49.49 -43.95
CA GLN A 444 -37.99 -48.63 -45.08
C GLN A 444 -38.88 -47.51 -44.49
N SER A 445 -38.87 -46.25 -44.95
CA SER A 445 -38.13 -45.66 -46.08
C SER A 445 -38.17 -44.11 -46.10
N ASN A 446 -37.14 -43.51 -46.72
CA ASN A 446 -37.15 -42.26 -47.53
C ASN A 446 -37.61 -40.92 -46.89
N THR A 447 -36.79 -39.87 -46.95
CA THR A 447 -36.63 -39.01 -48.15
C THR A 447 -35.27 -38.27 -48.13
N VAL A 448 -34.42 -38.31 -49.17
CA VAL A 448 -34.35 -37.42 -50.38
C VAL A 448 -33.94 -35.97 -50.03
N ARG A 449 -32.88 -35.33 -50.59
CA ARG A 449 -31.85 -35.71 -51.59
C ARG A 449 -30.62 -34.78 -51.47
N ALA A 450 -29.45 -35.25 -51.90
CA ALA A 450 -28.29 -34.39 -52.24
C ALA A 450 -28.27 -34.01 -53.74
N PRO A 451 -27.30 -33.17 -54.15
CA PRO A 451 -26.47 -33.55 -55.30
C PRO A 451 -24.95 -33.38 -55.05
N VAL A 452 -24.00 -33.92 -55.84
CA VAL A 452 -23.82 -35.25 -56.47
C VAL A 452 -22.55 -35.23 -57.34
N ARG A 453 -21.60 -36.16 -57.10
CA ARG A 453 -20.60 -36.71 -58.07
C ARG A 453 -19.57 -35.73 -58.72
N ARG A 454 -18.50 -36.13 -59.44
CA ARG A 454 -17.97 -37.45 -59.87
C ARG A 454 -16.43 -37.41 -60.09
N MET A 455 -15.71 -38.34 -59.47
CA MET A 455 -14.82 -39.37 -60.06
C MET A 455 -14.43 -39.29 -61.57
N VAL A 456 -13.22 -39.81 -61.91
CA VAL A 456 -12.78 -40.52 -63.18
C VAL A 456 -11.67 -39.85 -64.08
N THR A 457 -10.46 -40.48 -64.08
CA THR A 457 -9.46 -40.75 -65.17
C THR A 457 -8.46 -39.76 -65.86
N THR A 458 -7.28 -40.36 -66.16
CA THR A 458 -6.44 -40.36 -67.42
C THR A 458 -5.39 -39.28 -67.79
N ARG A 459 -4.12 -39.73 -67.76
CA ARG A 459 -3.08 -39.85 -68.85
C ARG A 459 -2.69 -38.66 -69.79
N ARG A 460 -1.35 -38.56 -69.99
CA ARG A 460 -0.56 -38.02 -71.16
C ARG A 460 -0.53 -36.49 -71.35
N ALA A 461 0.50 -35.85 -71.94
CA ALA A 461 1.91 -36.18 -72.29
C ALA A 461 2.70 -34.91 -72.76
N ALA A 462 3.99 -35.08 -73.15
CA ALA A 462 4.94 -34.12 -73.82
C ALA A 462 5.60 -33.04 -72.91
N ALA A 463 6.94 -32.93 -72.76
CA ALA A 463 8.09 -32.65 -73.68
C ALA A 463 8.40 -31.12 -73.75
N ALA A 464 9.64 -30.60 -73.83
CA ALA A 464 11.00 -31.13 -74.07
C ALA A 464 12.01 -30.59 -72.98
N GLU A 465 13.35 -30.73 -72.96
CA GLU A 465 14.41 -30.96 -73.98
C GLU A 465 15.58 -31.88 -73.51
N ARG A 466 16.41 -32.22 -74.52
CA ARG A 466 17.66 -32.99 -74.70
C ARG A 466 18.86 -32.57 -73.79
N SER A 467 19.99 -33.28 -73.61
CA SER A 467 20.59 -34.57 -74.06
C SER A 467 21.91 -34.88 -73.27
N GLY A 468 22.58 -36.05 -73.30
CA GLY A 468 22.23 -37.34 -73.93
C GLY A 468 23.38 -38.33 -74.29
N SER A 469 24.48 -38.46 -73.52
CA SER A 469 25.61 -39.41 -73.78
C SER A 469 26.06 -40.11 -72.48
N SER A 470 26.58 -41.34 -72.35
CA SER A 470 26.74 -42.56 -73.16
C SER A 470 27.64 -43.52 -72.33
N THR A 471 27.06 -44.63 -71.83
CA THR A 471 27.57 -46.04 -71.73
C THR A 471 29.06 -46.38 -72.01
N PRO A 472 29.60 -47.58 -71.61
CA PRO A 472 29.67 -48.20 -70.28
C PRO A 472 30.99 -49.03 -70.02
N VAL A 473 31.12 -49.70 -68.86
CA VAL A 473 31.82 -51.00 -68.58
C VAL A 473 33.25 -51.28 -69.12
N SER A 474 34.19 -51.58 -68.21
CA SER A 474 35.10 -52.77 -68.30
C SER A 474 35.74 -53.15 -66.94
N THR A 475 36.07 -54.43 -66.76
CA THR A 475 36.38 -55.14 -65.50
C THR A 475 37.88 -55.18 -65.07
N PRO A 476 38.20 -55.60 -63.83
CA PRO A 476 39.57 -55.72 -63.29
C PRO A 476 40.18 -57.14 -63.54
N PRO A 477 41.44 -57.44 -63.16
CA PRO A 477 41.72 -58.01 -61.81
C PRO A 477 43.13 -57.67 -61.26
N ALA A 478 43.45 -57.91 -59.97
CA ALA A 478 44.16 -59.09 -59.41
C ALA A 478 45.22 -58.53 -58.41
N HIS A 479 45.78 -59.17 -57.38
CA HIS A 479 45.61 -60.40 -56.57
C HIS A 479 46.62 -60.23 -55.39
N GLN A 480 46.64 -60.91 -54.22
CA GLN A 480 45.96 -62.11 -53.70
C GLN A 480 46.20 -62.22 -52.15
N ARG A 481 45.23 -62.81 -51.41
CA ARG A 481 45.43 -63.76 -50.26
C ARG A 481 46.07 -63.28 -48.92
N LYS A 482 45.72 -63.82 -47.73
CA LYS A 482 44.71 -64.85 -47.32
C LYS A 482 44.45 -64.84 -45.78
N ARG A 483 43.43 -65.63 -45.37
CA ARG A 483 43.07 -66.17 -44.02
C ARG A 483 42.37 -65.18 -43.06
N SER A 484 41.08 -65.32 -42.69
CA SER A 484 40.23 -66.42 -42.13
C SER A 484 40.19 -66.42 -40.60
N GLY A 485 39.04 -66.42 -39.90
CA GLY A 485 37.64 -66.40 -40.36
C GLY A 485 36.60 -66.48 -39.22
N MET A 486 35.33 -66.75 -39.58
CA MET A 486 34.17 -67.12 -38.72
C MET A 486 33.49 -66.05 -37.83
N SER A 487 32.44 -65.44 -38.42
CA SER A 487 31.06 -65.34 -37.89
C SER A 487 30.79 -64.78 -36.48
N ALA A 488 30.21 -63.56 -36.44
CA ALA A 488 29.24 -63.18 -35.41
C ALA A 488 28.14 -62.25 -35.98
N GLN A 489 26.93 -62.47 -35.50
CA GLN A 489 25.68 -61.84 -35.94
C GLN A 489 25.68 -60.29 -35.95
N SER A 490 24.87 -59.76 -36.87
CA SER A 490 24.29 -58.42 -36.84
C SER A 490 23.97 -57.91 -35.43
N LYS A 491 24.76 -56.95 -34.95
CA LYS A 491 24.30 -55.96 -33.97
C LYS A 491 24.06 -54.63 -34.68
N LYS A 492 22.81 -54.19 -34.67
CA LYS A 492 22.44 -52.80 -34.95
C LYS A 492 23.27 -51.91 -34.02
N THR A 493 24.26 -51.20 -34.56
CA THR A 493 24.86 -50.07 -33.85
C THR A 493 23.76 -49.02 -33.66
N SER A 494 23.31 -48.85 -32.42
CA SER A 494 22.51 -47.69 -32.05
C SER A 494 23.24 -46.43 -32.50
N ALA A 495 22.49 -45.44 -32.99
CA ALA A 495 23.07 -44.16 -33.38
C ALA A 495 23.78 -43.56 -32.15
N SER A 496 25.11 -43.52 -32.19
CA SER A 496 25.92 -42.86 -31.16
C SER A 496 25.47 -41.41 -31.08
N SER A 497 24.84 -41.03 -29.96
CA SER A 497 24.46 -39.63 -29.74
C SER A 497 25.73 -38.80 -29.70
N LYS A 498 25.87 -37.83 -30.62
CA LYS A 498 27.03 -36.94 -30.66
C LYS A 498 27.26 -36.35 -29.26
N LEU A 499 28.43 -36.64 -28.67
CA LEU A 499 28.76 -36.31 -27.28
C LEU A 499 28.67 -34.82 -26.95
N ASN A 500 28.80 -33.94 -27.95
CA ASN A 500 28.58 -32.50 -27.90
C ASN A 500 27.74 -32.08 -29.13
N PRO A 501 26.40 -32.05 -29.08
CA PRO A 501 25.58 -31.54 -30.17
C PRO A 501 25.73 -30.00 -30.30
N ARG A 502 25.42 -29.43 -31.47
CA ARG A 502 25.17 -27.98 -31.59
C ARG A 502 23.73 -27.68 -31.18
N THR A 503 23.49 -26.54 -30.54
CA THR A 503 22.14 -26.13 -30.17
C THR A 503 21.32 -25.80 -31.42
N THR A 504 20.03 -26.15 -31.40
CA THR A 504 19.07 -25.83 -32.48
C THR A 504 17.94 -24.92 -32.01
N SER A 505 17.78 -24.74 -30.70
CA SER A 505 16.82 -23.85 -30.05
C SER A 505 17.57 -22.83 -29.17
N TYR A 506 17.03 -21.62 -29.09
CA TYR A 506 17.47 -20.58 -28.17
C TYR A 506 16.44 -20.39 -27.07
N GLU A 507 16.91 -20.27 -25.84
CA GLU A 507 16.12 -19.90 -24.66
C GLU A 507 16.28 -18.39 -24.41
N PHE A 508 15.54 -17.82 -23.45
CA PHE A 508 15.67 -16.41 -23.02
C PHE A 508 15.60 -15.37 -24.17
N ALA A 509 14.71 -15.58 -25.15
CA ALA A 509 14.59 -14.76 -26.36
C ALA A 509 15.89 -14.65 -27.21
N GLY A 510 16.81 -15.60 -27.05
CA GLY A 510 18.07 -15.68 -27.79
C GLY A 510 19.06 -14.55 -27.46
N PRO A 511 19.95 -14.19 -28.40
CA PRO A 511 21.05 -13.26 -28.12
C PRO A 511 20.61 -11.90 -27.57
N ILE A 512 19.46 -11.38 -27.99
CA ILE A 512 18.96 -10.07 -27.56
C ILE A 512 18.52 -10.11 -26.08
N GLY A 513 17.73 -11.12 -25.69
CA GLY A 513 17.31 -11.27 -24.30
C GLY A 513 18.47 -11.63 -23.37
N ALA A 514 19.41 -12.48 -23.83
CA ALA A 514 20.65 -12.74 -23.11
C ALA A 514 21.48 -11.46 -22.87
N THR A 515 21.63 -10.60 -23.88
CA THR A 515 22.29 -9.28 -23.73
C THR A 515 21.58 -8.44 -22.67
N GLY A 516 20.24 -8.37 -22.75
CA GLY A 516 19.41 -7.63 -21.80
C GLY A 516 19.55 -8.13 -20.36
N MET A 517 19.71 -9.43 -20.14
CA MET A 517 19.94 -10.00 -18.81
C MET A 517 21.36 -9.75 -18.29
N VAL A 518 22.39 -9.93 -19.12
CA VAL A 518 23.79 -9.70 -18.73
C VAL A 518 24.06 -8.25 -18.33
N VAL A 519 23.40 -7.28 -18.98
CA VAL A 519 23.50 -5.86 -18.63
C VAL A 519 22.48 -5.45 -17.55
N GLY A 520 21.24 -5.94 -17.65
CA GLY A 520 20.13 -5.51 -16.78
C GLY A 520 20.20 -6.05 -15.35
N LEU A 521 20.61 -7.31 -15.15
CA LEU A 521 20.62 -7.91 -13.80
C LEU A 521 21.65 -7.24 -12.86
N PRO A 522 22.88 -6.92 -13.28
CA PRO A 522 23.80 -6.11 -12.45
C PRO A 522 23.24 -4.73 -12.11
N LEU A 523 22.57 -4.05 -13.06
CA LEU A 523 21.93 -2.76 -12.80
C LEU A 523 20.80 -2.87 -11.76
N VAL A 524 20.03 -3.97 -11.76
CA VAL A 524 19.00 -4.24 -10.74
C VAL A 524 19.62 -4.47 -9.35
N VAL A 525 20.78 -5.14 -9.24
CA VAL A 525 21.48 -5.27 -7.94
C VAL A 525 22.02 -3.93 -7.46
N LEU A 526 22.61 -3.11 -8.34
CA LEU A 526 23.09 -1.76 -7.99
C LEU A 526 21.94 -0.81 -7.62
N PHE A 527 20.79 -0.96 -8.26
CA PHE A 527 19.53 -0.30 -7.88
C PHE A 527 19.16 -0.69 -6.43
N PHE A 528 18.99 -1.99 -6.12
CA PHE A 528 18.68 -2.38 -4.73
C PHE A 528 19.75 -1.96 -3.72
N ALA A 529 21.03 -1.91 -4.12
CA ALA A 529 22.13 -1.44 -3.27
C ALA A 529 22.07 0.06 -2.93
N THR A 530 21.47 0.89 -3.79
CA THR A 530 21.39 2.37 -3.66
C THR A 530 20.01 2.90 -3.27
N PHE A 531 18.99 2.04 -3.23
CA PHE A 531 17.61 2.42 -2.92
C PHE A 531 17.24 2.28 -1.43
N CYS A 532 18.14 1.70 -0.63
CA CYS A 532 18.00 1.49 0.80
C CYS A 532 18.85 2.52 1.56
N ASP A 533 18.24 3.68 1.85
CA ASP A 533 18.77 4.76 2.67
C ASP A 533 17.94 4.89 3.97
N GLU A 534 18.48 5.59 4.97
CA GLU A 534 17.76 5.97 6.20
C GLU A 534 16.45 6.77 5.95
N THR A 535 16.31 7.38 4.76
CA THR A 535 15.14 8.20 4.38
C THR A 535 13.88 7.40 3.99
N GLY A 536 13.95 6.06 3.96
CA GLY A 536 12.80 5.18 3.73
C GLY A 536 12.96 4.23 2.55
N TYR A 537 11.91 3.43 2.28
CA TYR A 537 11.87 2.46 1.19
C TYR A 537 10.57 2.60 0.37
N PRO A 538 10.60 3.12 -0.87
CA PRO A 538 11.77 3.67 -1.58
C PRO A 538 12.29 4.95 -0.92
N SER A 539 13.59 5.23 -1.03
CA SER A 539 14.19 6.46 -0.50
C SER A 539 13.56 7.71 -1.12
N GLN A 540 13.52 8.82 -0.38
CA GLN A 540 12.93 10.07 -0.91
C GLN A 540 13.71 10.59 -2.13
N ASN A 541 15.00 10.25 -2.22
CA ASN A 541 15.85 10.51 -3.38
C ASN A 541 15.33 9.86 -4.66
N PHE A 542 14.68 8.69 -4.59
CA PHE A 542 14.09 8.02 -5.75
C PHE A 542 12.91 8.79 -6.36
N TRP A 543 12.01 9.31 -5.52
CA TRP A 543 10.85 10.07 -5.99
C TRP A 543 11.24 11.43 -6.61
N ASN A 544 12.47 11.89 -6.35
CA ASN A 544 13.06 13.12 -6.88
C ASN A 544 14.10 12.88 -8.00
N ILE A 545 14.01 11.76 -8.75
CA ILE A 545 14.88 11.54 -9.93
C ILE A 545 14.45 12.44 -11.09
N ASN A 546 15.13 13.58 -11.20
CA ASN A 546 15.22 14.38 -12.42
C ASN A 546 16.41 13.93 -13.29
N ALA A 547 16.39 14.29 -14.59
CA ALA A 547 17.45 13.95 -15.53
C ALA A 547 18.86 14.40 -15.08
N GLU A 548 18.95 15.54 -14.37
CA GLU A 548 20.20 16.03 -13.76
C GLU A 548 20.70 15.16 -12.59
N ASN A 549 19.79 14.61 -11.79
CA ASN A 549 20.16 13.72 -10.69
C ASN A 549 20.65 12.37 -11.23
N LEU A 550 20.04 11.87 -12.31
CA LEU A 550 20.49 10.66 -13.00
C LEU A 550 21.89 10.84 -13.64
N SER A 551 22.17 12.00 -14.25
CA SER A 551 23.49 12.29 -14.81
C SER A 551 24.58 12.45 -13.73
N LYS A 552 24.24 13.02 -12.57
CA LYS A 552 25.13 13.04 -11.39
C LYS A 552 25.37 11.64 -10.83
N TRP A 553 24.34 10.79 -10.72
CA TRP A 553 24.47 9.42 -10.21
C TRP A 553 25.38 8.55 -11.09
N LEU A 554 25.29 8.70 -12.42
CA LEU A 554 26.16 8.02 -13.39
C LEU A 554 27.53 8.71 -13.61
N SER A 555 27.84 9.80 -12.91
CA SER A 555 29.10 10.53 -13.12
C SER A 555 30.32 9.74 -12.64
N TRP A 556 31.41 9.86 -13.39
CA TRP A 556 32.66 9.15 -13.10
C TRP A 556 33.27 9.50 -11.73
N GLU A 557 33.00 10.72 -11.23
CA GLU A 557 33.45 11.15 -9.91
C GLU A 557 32.66 10.49 -8.78
N ASN A 558 31.34 10.40 -8.88
CA ASN A 558 30.52 9.65 -7.91
C ASN A 558 30.85 8.16 -7.92
N ILE A 559 31.13 7.56 -9.09
CA ILE A 559 31.56 6.16 -9.17
C ILE A 559 32.90 5.97 -8.46
N LYS A 560 33.88 6.86 -8.67
CA LYS A 560 35.17 6.81 -7.93
C LYS A 560 35.02 7.02 -6.43
N ALA A 561 34.18 7.96 -6.00
CA ALA A 561 33.96 8.25 -4.58
C ALA A 561 33.35 7.05 -3.82
N ASN A 562 32.54 6.23 -4.50
CA ASN A 562 31.86 5.07 -3.92
C ASN A 562 32.59 3.72 -4.13
N VAL A 563 33.78 3.72 -4.75
CA VAL A 563 34.59 2.52 -5.00
C VAL A 563 35.79 2.50 -4.05
N ASN A 564 35.70 1.67 -3.00
CA ASN A 564 36.77 1.44 -2.04
C ASN A 564 37.60 0.21 -2.44
N PRO A 565 38.90 0.36 -2.83
CA PRO A 565 39.75 -0.76 -3.22
C PRO A 565 39.89 -1.85 -2.14
N TRP A 566 39.78 -1.48 -0.86
CA TRP A 566 39.85 -2.45 0.24
C TRP A 566 38.67 -3.41 0.23
N ALA A 567 37.46 -2.97 -0.12
CA ALA A 567 36.30 -3.88 -0.22
C ALA A 567 36.49 -4.96 -1.30
N PHE A 568 37.13 -4.60 -2.42
CA PHE A 568 37.50 -5.57 -3.47
C PHE A 568 38.54 -6.59 -2.96
N ALA A 569 39.52 -6.14 -2.18
CA ALA A 569 40.52 -7.01 -1.56
C ALA A 569 39.90 -7.95 -0.51
N TRP A 570 39.02 -7.44 0.36
CA TRP A 570 38.29 -8.24 1.35
C TRP A 570 37.37 -9.29 0.69
N TYR A 571 36.60 -8.91 -0.34
CA TYR A 571 35.70 -9.83 -1.03
C TYR A 571 36.45 -10.96 -1.76
N ASN A 572 37.50 -10.63 -2.53
CA ASN A 572 38.29 -11.65 -3.22
C ASN A 572 39.13 -12.48 -2.22
N GLY A 573 39.62 -11.87 -1.14
CA GLY A 573 40.28 -12.56 -0.03
C GLY A 573 39.35 -13.58 0.65
N PHE A 574 38.09 -13.25 0.86
CA PHE A 574 37.07 -14.17 1.39
C PHE A 574 36.83 -15.36 0.46
N ILE A 575 36.70 -15.15 -0.86
CA ILE A 575 36.57 -16.25 -1.83
C ILE A 575 37.81 -17.16 -1.82
N ILE A 576 39.01 -16.57 -1.82
CA ILE A 576 40.27 -17.34 -1.75
C ILE A 576 40.36 -18.12 -0.44
N TYR A 577 39.98 -17.52 0.70
CA TYR A 577 39.95 -18.18 2.00
C TYR A 577 38.98 -19.38 2.01
N LEU A 578 37.78 -19.24 1.46
CA LEU A 578 36.84 -20.35 1.30
C LEU A 578 37.39 -21.45 0.35
N ALA A 579 38.11 -21.08 -0.71
CA ALA A 579 38.74 -22.04 -1.62
C ALA A 579 39.87 -22.83 -0.93
N VAL A 580 40.68 -22.16 -0.10
CA VAL A 580 41.69 -22.80 0.74
C VAL A 580 41.04 -23.77 1.73
N LEU A 581 39.97 -23.36 2.44
CA LEU A 581 39.24 -24.26 3.35
C LEU A 581 38.64 -25.48 2.62
N ALA A 582 38.07 -25.29 1.43
CA ALA A 582 37.51 -26.38 0.63
C ALA A 582 38.55 -27.46 0.28
N VAL A 583 39.75 -27.04 -0.10
CA VAL A 583 40.86 -27.95 -0.42
C VAL A 583 41.49 -28.55 0.84
N ALA A 584 41.78 -27.73 1.85
CA ALA A 584 42.55 -28.13 3.03
C ALA A 584 41.78 -29.00 4.04
N LEU A 585 40.53 -28.67 4.34
CA LEU A 585 39.77 -29.41 5.38
C LEU A 585 39.46 -30.84 4.94
N PRO A 586 39.53 -31.86 5.82
CA PRO A 586 39.14 -33.22 5.48
C PRO A 586 37.65 -33.30 5.10
N GLY A 587 37.27 -34.32 4.33
CA GLY A 587 35.91 -34.50 3.84
C GLY A 587 35.73 -35.81 3.07
N GLU A 588 34.52 -36.36 3.07
CA GLU A 588 34.21 -37.60 2.37
C GLU A 588 34.18 -37.38 0.84
N LYS A 589 34.69 -38.35 0.07
CA LYS A 589 34.66 -38.29 -1.40
C LYS A 589 33.45 -39.06 -1.95
N VAL A 590 32.37 -38.34 -2.22
CA VAL A 590 31.10 -38.87 -2.75
C VAL A 590 31.08 -38.87 -4.28
N ASN A 591 30.40 -39.85 -4.88
CA ASN A 591 30.19 -39.94 -6.31
C ASN A 591 28.98 -39.09 -6.73
N GLY A 592 29.14 -38.23 -7.74
CA GLY A 592 28.04 -37.51 -8.37
C GLY A 592 27.23 -38.37 -9.34
N THR A 593 26.33 -37.73 -10.09
CA THR A 593 25.53 -38.40 -11.11
C THR A 593 26.36 -38.88 -12.32
N LYS A 594 25.81 -39.85 -13.05
CA LYS A 594 26.45 -40.38 -14.27
C LYS A 594 26.21 -39.43 -15.45
N LEU A 595 27.29 -38.90 -16.01
CA LEU A 595 27.26 -37.94 -17.09
C LEU A 595 26.98 -38.58 -18.46
N ARG A 596 26.69 -37.76 -19.48
CA ARG A 596 26.42 -38.20 -20.86
C ARG A 596 27.56 -38.98 -21.52
N ASP A 597 28.79 -38.76 -21.07
CA ASP A 597 29.98 -39.52 -21.51
C ASP A 597 30.17 -40.85 -20.75
N GLY A 598 29.28 -41.16 -19.82
CA GLY A 598 29.32 -42.35 -18.98
C GLY A 598 30.24 -42.25 -17.77
N ARG A 599 30.99 -41.14 -17.60
CA ARG A 599 31.85 -40.91 -16.44
C ARG A 599 31.02 -40.57 -15.20
N VAL A 600 31.62 -40.77 -14.04
CA VAL A 600 31.08 -40.38 -12.74
C VAL A 600 32.15 -39.53 -12.06
N LEU A 601 31.82 -38.27 -11.79
CA LEU A 601 32.74 -37.34 -11.13
C LEU A 601 32.67 -37.52 -9.61
N LYS A 602 33.83 -37.38 -8.94
CA LYS A 602 33.91 -37.37 -7.48
C LYS A 602 33.96 -35.93 -6.95
N TYR A 603 33.33 -35.72 -5.80
CA TYR A 603 33.23 -34.46 -5.09
C TYR A 603 33.61 -34.67 -3.62
N LYS A 604 34.19 -33.65 -2.99
CA LYS A 604 34.63 -33.68 -1.59
C LYS A 604 33.61 -32.92 -0.74
N ILE A 605 32.91 -33.63 0.13
CA ILE A 605 31.87 -33.10 1.01
C ILE A 605 32.53 -32.58 2.29
N ASN A 606 32.58 -31.26 2.48
CA ASN A 606 33.17 -30.60 3.66
C ASN A 606 32.69 -29.14 3.87
N ALA A 607 31.55 -28.74 3.28
CA ALA A 607 31.10 -27.34 3.38
C ALA A 607 30.61 -26.97 4.78
N LEU A 608 29.94 -27.89 5.49
CA LEU A 608 29.55 -27.66 6.90
C LEU A 608 30.78 -27.44 7.81
N SER A 609 31.83 -28.25 7.66
CA SER A 609 33.10 -28.07 8.38
C SER A 609 33.80 -26.77 7.98
N SER A 610 33.66 -26.34 6.72
CA SER A 610 34.18 -25.05 6.25
C SER A 610 33.47 -23.88 6.92
N LEU A 611 32.14 -23.94 7.07
CA LEU A 611 31.36 -22.95 7.81
C LEU A 611 31.74 -22.90 9.29
N GLN A 612 31.85 -24.07 9.95
CA GLN A 612 32.24 -24.16 11.36
C GLN A 612 33.65 -23.56 11.60
N THR A 613 34.60 -23.86 10.72
CA THR A 613 35.97 -23.32 10.79
C THR A 613 35.99 -21.80 10.57
N LEU A 614 35.22 -21.31 9.59
CA LEU A 614 35.06 -19.87 9.33
C LEU A 614 34.48 -19.14 10.56
N ILE A 615 33.36 -19.62 11.12
CA ILE A 615 32.71 -18.99 12.27
C ILE A 615 33.66 -18.99 13.49
N THR A 616 34.30 -20.11 13.79
CA THR A 616 35.20 -20.22 14.95
C THR A 616 36.44 -19.34 14.83
N MET A 617 37.08 -19.28 13.65
CA MET A 617 38.23 -18.38 13.44
C MET A 617 37.84 -16.90 13.51
N ASN A 618 36.68 -16.51 12.97
CA ASN A 618 36.20 -15.13 13.08
C ASN A 618 35.81 -14.78 14.53
N ALA A 619 35.14 -15.67 15.27
CA ALA A 619 34.82 -15.46 16.68
C ALA A 619 36.07 -15.29 17.56
N MET A 620 37.16 -16.04 17.27
CA MET A 620 38.46 -15.84 17.92
C MET A 620 39.06 -14.47 17.58
N MET A 621 38.98 -14.03 16.32
CA MET A 621 39.48 -12.72 15.86
C MET A 621 38.75 -11.55 16.54
N PHE A 622 37.41 -11.59 16.62
CA PHE A 622 36.62 -10.52 17.24
C PHE A 622 36.80 -10.39 18.75
N ARG A 623 37.24 -11.45 19.44
CA ARG A 623 37.65 -11.36 20.85
C ARG A 623 38.87 -10.45 21.07
N GLY A 624 39.72 -10.29 20.05
CA GLY A 624 40.90 -9.40 20.09
C GLY A 624 40.67 -8.01 19.49
N PHE A 625 40.00 -7.94 18.33
CA PHE A 625 39.84 -6.69 17.55
C PHE A 625 38.48 -5.99 17.73
N GLY A 626 37.55 -6.59 18.48
CA GLY A 626 36.20 -6.07 18.67
C GLY A 626 35.28 -6.27 17.46
N ILE A 627 34.01 -5.90 17.64
CA ILE A 627 32.92 -6.13 16.66
C ILE A 627 32.93 -5.08 15.53
N GLY A 628 33.55 -3.91 15.74
CA GLY A 628 33.54 -2.78 14.81
C GLY A 628 34.01 -3.10 13.38
N ALA A 629 34.89 -4.09 13.20
CA ALA A 629 35.34 -4.55 11.88
C ALA A 629 34.20 -5.09 11.00
N LEU A 630 33.11 -5.61 11.59
CA LEU A 630 31.94 -6.09 10.84
C LEU A 630 31.09 -4.96 10.27
N GLY A 631 31.11 -3.76 10.89
CA GLY A 631 30.39 -2.58 10.39
C GLY A 631 30.88 -2.13 9.01
N PHE A 632 32.17 -2.30 8.72
CA PHE A 632 32.80 -1.93 7.44
C PHE A 632 32.09 -2.52 6.21
N VAL A 633 31.50 -3.72 6.34
CA VAL A 633 30.79 -4.42 5.25
C VAL A 633 29.46 -3.73 4.91
N TYR A 634 28.75 -3.20 5.92
CA TYR A 634 27.56 -2.38 5.71
C TYR A 634 27.93 -1.04 5.07
N ASP A 635 28.89 -0.34 5.68
CA ASP A 635 29.29 1.01 5.27
C ASP A 635 29.85 1.04 3.83
N ASN A 636 30.43 -0.07 3.35
CA ASN A 636 31.00 -0.20 1.99
C ASN A 636 30.19 -1.16 1.10
N TYR A 637 28.92 -1.43 1.43
CA TYR A 637 28.09 -2.45 0.76
C TYR A 637 28.03 -2.30 -0.79
N LEU A 638 27.95 -1.06 -1.29
CA LEU A 638 27.95 -0.78 -2.73
C LEU A 638 29.26 -1.22 -3.41
N SER A 639 30.41 -1.05 -2.75
CA SER A 639 31.69 -1.57 -3.24
C SER A 639 31.74 -3.09 -3.21
N PHE A 640 31.14 -3.75 -2.22
CA PHE A 640 31.02 -5.23 -2.21
C PHE A 640 30.13 -5.75 -3.36
N CYS A 641 29.04 -5.04 -3.69
CA CYS A 641 28.23 -5.34 -4.87
C CYS A 641 29.00 -5.17 -6.18
N LEU A 642 29.79 -4.10 -6.32
CA LEU A 642 30.63 -3.89 -7.51
C LEU A 642 31.76 -4.93 -7.62
N ALA A 643 32.34 -5.34 -6.48
CA ALA A 643 33.33 -6.39 -6.42
C ALA A 643 32.78 -7.76 -6.82
N SER A 644 31.60 -8.15 -6.34
CA SER A 644 30.96 -9.41 -6.72
C SER A 644 30.57 -9.45 -8.20
N ILE A 645 30.00 -8.37 -8.74
CA ILE A 645 29.72 -8.22 -10.18
C ILE A 645 31.01 -8.42 -11.00
N LEU A 646 32.09 -7.72 -10.66
CA LEU A 646 33.36 -7.81 -11.38
C LEU A 646 33.94 -9.23 -11.32
N THR A 647 33.98 -9.85 -10.14
CA THR A 647 34.48 -11.22 -9.98
C THR A 647 33.62 -12.24 -10.74
N SER A 648 32.29 -12.10 -10.79
CA SER A 648 31.42 -12.93 -11.63
C SER A 648 31.76 -12.83 -13.12
N PHE A 649 32.04 -11.63 -13.64
CA PHE A 649 32.50 -11.45 -15.03
C PHE A 649 33.87 -12.11 -15.27
N LEU A 650 34.83 -11.92 -14.37
CA LEU A 650 36.18 -12.50 -14.48
C LEU A 650 36.17 -14.04 -14.47
N VAL A 651 35.43 -14.65 -13.54
CA VAL A 651 35.28 -16.12 -13.46
C VAL A 651 34.62 -16.67 -14.72
N SER A 652 33.58 -16.01 -15.21
CA SER A 652 32.85 -16.42 -16.42
C SER A 652 33.73 -16.37 -17.66
N ALA A 653 34.53 -15.32 -17.79
CA ALA A 653 35.50 -15.17 -18.88
C ALA A 653 36.60 -16.24 -18.82
N TYR A 654 37.14 -16.52 -17.63
CA TYR A 654 38.15 -17.57 -17.41
C TYR A 654 37.63 -18.96 -17.83
N VAL A 655 36.46 -19.36 -17.34
CA VAL A 655 35.84 -20.67 -17.65
C VAL A 655 35.60 -20.82 -19.14
N TYR A 656 35.17 -19.75 -19.80
CA TYR A 656 34.98 -19.76 -21.24
C TYR A 656 36.29 -19.91 -22.02
N TRP A 657 37.37 -19.24 -21.64
CA TRP A 657 38.69 -19.47 -22.26
C TRP A 657 39.21 -20.90 -22.00
N ASP A 658 38.99 -21.47 -20.82
CA ASP A 658 39.36 -22.86 -20.51
C ASP A 658 38.58 -23.88 -21.35
N SER A 659 37.32 -23.58 -21.67
CA SER A 659 36.40 -24.48 -22.41
C SER A 659 36.81 -24.78 -23.86
N PHE A 660 37.80 -24.07 -24.42
CA PHE A 660 38.39 -24.37 -25.73
C PHE A 660 39.44 -25.48 -25.72
N LYS A 661 39.91 -25.91 -24.54
CA LYS A 661 40.88 -27.01 -24.43
C LYS A 661 40.24 -28.33 -24.90
N PRO A 662 40.99 -29.20 -25.61
CA PRO A 662 40.44 -30.45 -26.14
C PRO A 662 40.02 -31.40 -25.00
N GLY A 663 38.89 -32.10 -25.20
CA GLY A 663 38.42 -33.15 -24.29
C GLY A 663 37.41 -32.73 -23.21
N LYS A 664 36.97 -31.46 -23.17
CA LYS A 664 35.88 -31.01 -22.28
C LYS A 664 34.49 -31.47 -22.75
N LEU A 665 33.59 -31.72 -21.79
CA LEU A 665 32.18 -32.02 -22.04
C LEU A 665 31.37 -30.72 -22.06
N LEU A 666 30.65 -30.48 -23.16
CA LEU A 666 29.90 -29.23 -23.36
C LEU A 666 28.43 -29.38 -22.98
N ALA A 667 27.89 -28.32 -22.37
CA ALA A 667 26.47 -28.23 -22.00
C ALA A 667 25.56 -28.32 -23.22
N VAL A 668 24.34 -28.84 -23.06
CA VAL A 668 23.41 -29.04 -24.18
C VAL A 668 23.01 -27.70 -24.82
N GLY A 669 22.84 -26.66 -23.99
CA GLY A 669 22.50 -25.29 -24.38
C GLY A 669 23.69 -24.39 -24.73
N GLY A 670 24.94 -24.84 -24.54
CA GLY A 670 26.15 -24.00 -24.59
C GLY A 670 27.00 -24.11 -25.86
N ASN A 671 26.41 -24.50 -26.99
CA ASN A 671 27.12 -24.74 -28.25
C ASN A 671 26.31 -24.26 -29.47
N SER A 672 25.86 -23.00 -29.43
CA SER A 672 25.17 -22.31 -30.52
C SER A 672 26.10 -21.72 -31.58
N GLY A 673 27.35 -21.41 -31.21
CA GLY A 673 28.30 -20.71 -32.06
C GLY A 673 28.04 -19.21 -32.20
N ASN A 674 27.04 -18.66 -31.51
CA ASN A 674 26.77 -17.23 -31.47
C ASN A 674 27.58 -16.57 -30.35
N PHE A 675 28.27 -15.45 -30.66
CA PHE A 675 29.10 -14.75 -29.66
C PHE A 675 28.26 -14.40 -28.42
N ILE A 676 27.21 -13.59 -28.50
CA ILE A 676 26.58 -13.10 -27.26
C ILE A 676 25.85 -14.20 -26.45
N TYR A 677 25.45 -15.32 -27.07
CA TYR A 677 24.72 -16.39 -26.37
C TYR A 677 25.65 -17.43 -25.69
N ASP A 678 26.71 -17.87 -26.37
CA ASP A 678 27.72 -18.79 -25.79
C ASP A 678 28.90 -18.05 -25.12
N VAL A 679 29.24 -16.85 -25.62
CA VAL A 679 30.48 -16.08 -25.37
C VAL A 679 30.23 -14.74 -24.67
N GLY A 680 28.99 -14.22 -24.71
CA GLY A 680 28.47 -13.31 -23.68
C GLY A 680 28.27 -14.03 -22.32
N PHE A 681 28.81 -15.24 -22.22
CA PHE A 681 28.96 -16.11 -21.07
C PHE A 681 27.66 -16.60 -20.43
N MET A 682 26.48 -16.08 -20.78
CA MET A 682 25.20 -16.29 -20.06
C MET A 682 24.96 -17.75 -19.64
N ILE A 683 24.84 -18.69 -20.60
CA ILE A 683 24.63 -20.12 -20.31
C ILE A 683 25.94 -20.87 -20.01
N GLY A 684 27.07 -20.42 -20.58
CA GLY A 684 28.36 -21.10 -20.45
C GLY A 684 28.50 -22.35 -21.34
N ARG A 685 29.74 -22.60 -21.79
CA ARG A 685 30.04 -23.63 -22.79
C ARG A 685 30.35 -25.00 -22.16
N GLU A 686 31.13 -25.02 -21.09
CA GLU A 686 31.53 -26.22 -20.37
C GLU A 686 30.51 -26.58 -19.27
N LEU A 687 30.24 -27.89 -19.10
CA LEU A 687 29.27 -28.38 -18.13
C LEU A 687 29.78 -28.25 -16.68
N ASN A 688 30.99 -28.74 -16.39
CA ASN A 688 31.60 -28.79 -15.06
C ASN A 688 33.10 -28.44 -15.14
N PRO A 689 33.48 -27.15 -15.12
CA PRO A 689 34.86 -26.71 -15.24
C PRO A 689 35.69 -27.02 -14.00
N ARG A 690 36.82 -27.70 -14.21
CA ARG A 690 37.70 -28.22 -13.15
C ARG A 690 39.15 -27.76 -13.26
N ILE A 691 39.74 -27.43 -12.10
CA ILE A 691 41.18 -27.25 -11.92
C ILE A 691 41.67 -28.46 -11.10
N ALA A 692 42.26 -29.44 -11.79
CA ALA A 692 42.59 -30.76 -11.23
C ALA A 692 41.35 -31.44 -10.59
N GLU A 693 41.34 -31.71 -9.28
CA GLU A 693 40.16 -32.26 -8.57
C GLU A 693 39.11 -31.19 -8.19
N PHE A 694 39.47 -29.91 -8.21
CA PHE A 694 38.60 -28.81 -7.75
C PHE A 694 37.59 -28.42 -8.83
N ASP A 695 36.31 -28.53 -8.51
CA ASP A 695 35.20 -28.18 -9.39
C ASP A 695 34.69 -26.76 -9.07
N ILE A 696 34.90 -25.84 -10.01
CA ILE A 696 34.63 -24.41 -9.83
C ILE A 696 33.14 -24.15 -9.63
N LYS A 697 32.30 -24.87 -10.38
CA LYS A 697 30.85 -24.74 -10.34
C LYS A 697 30.32 -25.14 -8.97
N TYR A 698 30.65 -26.37 -8.55
CA TYR A 698 30.28 -26.90 -7.25
C TYR A 698 30.78 -26.04 -6.09
N PHE A 699 32.03 -25.53 -6.19
CA PHE A 699 32.58 -24.61 -5.21
C PHE A 699 31.72 -23.34 -5.10
N ILE A 700 31.44 -22.67 -6.23
CA ILE A 700 30.71 -21.40 -6.28
C ILE A 700 29.24 -21.55 -5.88
N GLU A 701 28.57 -22.60 -6.35
CA GLU A 701 27.14 -22.86 -6.11
C GLU A 701 26.81 -22.97 -4.62
N LEU A 702 27.72 -23.53 -3.81
CA LEU A 702 27.46 -23.77 -2.39
C LEU A 702 28.20 -22.81 -1.45
N ARG A 703 29.49 -22.51 -1.67
CA ARG A 703 30.35 -21.90 -0.64
C ARG A 703 30.29 -20.38 -0.62
N PRO A 704 30.90 -19.62 -1.56
CA PRO A 704 30.82 -18.16 -1.54
C PRO A 704 29.38 -17.67 -1.71
N ASN A 705 28.49 -18.52 -2.23
CA ASN A 705 27.04 -18.32 -2.25
C ASN A 705 26.42 -18.40 -0.84
N LEU A 706 26.12 -19.60 -0.33
CA LEU A 706 25.31 -19.76 0.90
C LEU A 706 26.08 -19.33 2.17
N ILE A 707 27.39 -19.59 2.24
CA ILE A 707 28.20 -19.12 3.36
C ILE A 707 28.41 -17.59 3.26
N GLY A 708 28.56 -17.05 2.05
CA GLY A 708 28.63 -15.59 1.85
C GLY A 708 27.37 -14.88 2.32
N TRP A 709 26.20 -15.39 1.94
CA TRP A 709 24.90 -14.88 2.41
C TRP A 709 24.81 -14.85 3.94
N LEU A 710 25.10 -15.96 4.63
CA LEU A 710 25.07 -15.99 6.10
C LEU A 710 26.06 -15.01 6.76
N ILE A 711 27.25 -14.83 6.18
CA ILE A 711 28.21 -13.85 6.69
C ILE A 711 27.71 -12.41 6.49
N MET A 712 27.08 -12.10 5.35
CA MET A 712 26.46 -10.78 5.14
C MET A 712 25.39 -10.51 6.20
N ASP A 713 24.48 -11.45 6.45
CA ASP A 713 23.43 -11.32 7.48
C ASP A 713 24.01 -11.12 8.90
N LEU A 714 25.11 -11.81 9.24
CA LEU A 714 25.82 -11.61 10.50
C LEU A 714 26.51 -10.24 10.59
N CYS A 715 27.01 -9.68 9.48
CA CYS A 715 27.53 -8.31 9.44
C CYS A 715 26.40 -7.29 9.67
N MET A 716 25.22 -7.50 9.07
CA MET A 716 24.03 -6.64 9.27
C MET A 716 23.58 -6.66 10.73
N LEU A 717 23.50 -7.84 11.35
CA LEU A 717 23.14 -8.01 12.76
C LEU A 717 24.16 -7.31 13.69
N ALA A 718 25.46 -7.46 13.39
CA ALA A 718 26.52 -6.78 14.13
C ALA A 718 26.44 -5.25 14.00
N LYS A 719 26.13 -4.72 12.80
CA LYS A 719 25.93 -3.28 12.58
C LYS A 719 24.73 -2.75 13.37
N GLN A 720 23.58 -3.44 13.34
CA GLN A 720 22.41 -3.05 14.16
C GLN A 720 22.76 -3.02 15.66
N TYR A 721 23.56 -3.98 16.15
CA TYR A 721 24.02 -3.98 17.54
C TYR A 721 24.95 -2.80 17.87
N LEU A 722 25.85 -2.42 16.96
CA LEU A 722 26.75 -1.27 17.13
C LEU A 722 25.98 0.06 17.16
N ASP A 723 24.93 0.20 16.33
CA ASP A 723 24.18 1.45 16.21
C ASP A 723 23.11 1.64 17.31
N LEU A 724 22.48 0.56 17.78
CA LEU A 724 21.39 0.62 18.78
C LEU A 724 21.76 0.12 20.18
N GLY A 725 22.94 -0.51 20.35
CA GLY A 725 23.32 -1.23 21.58
C GLY A 725 22.51 -2.50 21.87
N ARG A 726 21.55 -2.85 20.99
CA ARG A 726 20.68 -4.03 21.06
C ARG A 726 20.32 -4.52 19.66
N VAL A 727 19.93 -5.78 19.54
CA VAL A 727 19.39 -6.37 18.30
C VAL A 727 17.86 -6.49 18.43
N THR A 728 17.11 -6.22 17.36
CA THR A 728 15.64 -6.37 17.38
C THR A 728 15.21 -7.83 17.27
N ASN A 729 14.04 -8.16 17.84
CA ASN A 729 13.48 -9.52 17.74
C ASN A 729 13.25 -9.94 16.27
N SER A 730 12.88 -8.99 15.41
CA SER A 730 12.73 -9.21 13.96
C SER A 730 14.03 -9.62 13.29
N MET A 731 15.15 -8.95 13.61
CA MET A 731 16.47 -9.25 13.05
C MET A 731 16.93 -10.65 13.48
N ILE A 732 16.77 -10.99 14.76
CA ILE A 732 17.11 -12.32 15.28
C ILE A 732 16.33 -13.41 14.54
N LEU A 733 15.02 -13.22 14.32
CA LEU A 733 14.19 -14.19 13.58
C LEU A 733 14.64 -14.32 12.13
N VAL A 734 14.85 -13.22 11.41
CA VAL A 734 15.31 -13.21 10.00
C VAL A 734 16.63 -13.98 9.87
N VAL A 735 17.65 -13.59 10.63
CA VAL A 735 18.98 -14.22 10.56
C VAL A 735 18.93 -15.69 11.01
N ALA A 736 18.16 -16.04 12.05
CA ALA A 736 18.01 -17.44 12.48
C ALA A 736 17.32 -18.32 11.44
N PHE A 737 16.31 -17.80 10.74
CA PHE A 737 15.57 -18.54 9.71
C PHE A 737 16.40 -18.74 8.44
N GLN A 738 17.15 -17.72 8.02
CA GLN A 738 18.08 -17.81 6.90
C GLN A 738 19.24 -18.76 7.25
N ALA A 739 19.81 -18.67 8.45
CA ALA A 739 20.81 -19.60 8.95
C ALA A 739 20.32 -21.05 8.99
N LEU A 740 19.08 -21.31 9.43
CA LEU A 740 18.50 -22.65 9.45
C LEU A 740 18.41 -23.25 8.03
N TYR A 741 17.95 -22.46 7.05
CA TYR A 741 17.91 -22.87 5.64
C TYR A 741 19.30 -23.19 5.08
N ILE A 742 20.27 -22.30 5.34
CA ILE A 742 21.66 -22.45 4.89
C ILE A 742 22.32 -23.67 5.53
N VAL A 743 22.10 -23.91 6.82
CA VAL A 743 22.66 -25.07 7.54
C VAL A 743 22.02 -26.39 7.07
N ASP A 744 20.72 -26.46 6.78
CA ASP A 744 20.13 -27.66 6.16
C ASP A 744 20.71 -27.93 4.76
N ALA A 745 20.91 -26.89 3.94
CA ALA A 745 21.55 -27.03 2.63
C ALA A 745 23.01 -27.52 2.72
N LEU A 746 23.80 -27.01 3.68
CA LEU A 746 25.19 -27.42 3.91
C LEU A 746 25.30 -28.80 4.58
N TYR A 747 24.33 -29.20 5.40
CA TYR A 747 24.25 -30.54 5.98
C TYR A 747 23.90 -31.59 4.91
N ASN A 748 23.02 -31.23 3.96
CA ASN A 748 22.61 -32.08 2.84
C ASN A 748 23.37 -31.77 1.54
N GLU A 749 24.65 -31.40 1.64
CA GLU A 749 25.55 -31.04 0.52
C GLU A 749 25.55 -32.09 -0.62
N GLN A 750 25.27 -33.37 -0.33
CA GLN A 750 25.14 -34.42 -1.34
C GLN A 750 23.94 -34.28 -2.28
N SER A 751 22.77 -33.81 -1.81
CA SER A 751 21.56 -33.70 -2.65
C SER A 751 21.75 -32.71 -3.80
N ILE A 752 22.63 -31.71 -3.65
CA ILE A 752 22.93 -30.71 -4.69
C ILE A 752 23.56 -31.34 -5.94
N LEU A 753 24.26 -32.48 -5.81
CA LEU A 753 24.88 -33.18 -6.94
C LEU A 753 23.84 -33.78 -7.93
N THR A 754 22.55 -33.69 -7.59
CA THR A 754 21.42 -34.17 -8.40
C THR A 754 20.56 -33.03 -9.00
N THR A 755 20.95 -31.76 -8.82
CA THR A 755 20.23 -30.59 -9.34
C THR A 755 20.34 -30.46 -10.86
N MET A 756 19.47 -29.65 -11.46
CA MET A 756 19.59 -29.28 -12.88
C MET A 756 20.94 -28.60 -13.12
N ASP A 757 21.24 -27.62 -12.27
CA ASP A 757 22.46 -26.82 -12.24
C ASP A 757 23.70 -27.72 -12.37
N MET A 758 23.90 -28.69 -11.48
CA MET A 758 25.07 -29.58 -11.52
C MET A 758 25.09 -30.60 -12.69
N THR A 759 23.92 -30.95 -13.27
CA THR A 759 23.81 -32.11 -14.18
C THR A 759 23.58 -31.79 -15.66
N THR A 760 22.91 -30.69 -16.00
CA THR A 760 22.56 -30.35 -17.39
C THR A 760 23.07 -28.99 -17.87
N ASP A 761 23.18 -28.02 -16.96
CA ASP A 761 23.35 -26.62 -17.32
C ASP A 761 24.83 -26.24 -17.44
N GLY A 762 25.16 -25.30 -18.34
CA GLY A 762 26.54 -24.83 -18.47
C GLY A 762 26.94 -23.98 -17.27
N PHE A 763 28.24 -23.96 -16.94
CA PHE A 763 28.73 -22.96 -15.99
C PHE A 763 29.13 -21.69 -16.73
N GLY A 764 28.31 -20.65 -16.58
CA GLY A 764 28.42 -19.36 -17.24
C GLY A 764 28.04 -18.20 -16.33
N PHE A 765 27.94 -17.00 -16.90
CA PHE A 765 27.60 -15.78 -16.18
C PHE A 765 26.28 -15.87 -15.43
N MET A 766 25.26 -16.54 -15.94
CA MET A 766 23.98 -16.71 -15.23
C MET A 766 24.18 -17.36 -13.85
N LEU A 767 24.88 -18.51 -13.80
CA LEU A 767 25.17 -19.20 -12.53
C LEU A 767 26.26 -18.48 -11.71
N ALA A 768 27.30 -17.94 -12.35
CA ALA A 768 28.38 -17.25 -11.65
C ALA A 768 27.94 -15.92 -11.02
N PHE A 769 27.06 -15.15 -11.67
CA PHE A 769 26.43 -13.96 -11.13
C PHE A 769 25.34 -14.31 -10.11
N GLY A 770 24.51 -15.32 -10.41
CA GLY A 770 23.50 -15.84 -9.49
C GLY A 770 24.08 -16.19 -8.12
N ASN A 771 25.17 -16.97 -8.12
CA ASN A 771 25.76 -17.54 -6.91
C ASN A 771 26.76 -16.61 -6.19
N LEU A 772 27.54 -15.77 -6.89
CA LEU A 772 28.51 -14.87 -6.25
C LEU A 772 27.93 -13.50 -5.87
N CYS A 773 26.92 -13.03 -6.60
CA CYS A 773 26.37 -11.68 -6.45
C CYS A 773 24.90 -11.70 -6.05
N TRP A 774 24.02 -12.33 -6.84
CA TRP A 774 22.58 -12.20 -6.66
C TRP A 774 22.11 -12.74 -5.31
N VAL A 775 22.43 -14.00 -4.97
CA VAL A 775 21.97 -14.57 -3.70
C VAL A 775 22.60 -13.84 -2.48
N PRO A 776 23.95 -13.70 -2.35
CA PRO A 776 24.52 -13.05 -1.17
C PRO A 776 24.08 -11.60 -0.95
N MET A 777 23.82 -10.84 -2.04
CA MET A 777 23.49 -9.41 -1.95
C MET A 777 21.97 -9.17 -1.93
N VAL A 778 21.17 -9.88 -2.73
CA VAL A 778 19.71 -9.66 -2.77
C VAL A 778 19.01 -10.36 -1.61
N TYR A 779 19.50 -11.51 -1.11
CA TYR A 779 18.81 -12.26 -0.05
C TYR A 779 19.15 -11.74 1.36
N CYS A 780 20.14 -10.85 1.51
CA CYS A 780 20.41 -10.14 2.76
C CYS A 780 19.64 -8.81 2.89
N LEU A 781 18.82 -8.43 1.89
CA LEU A 781 18.09 -7.15 1.89
C LEU A 781 17.13 -7.01 3.09
N GLN A 782 16.56 -8.10 3.57
CA GLN A 782 15.69 -8.14 4.76
C GLN A 782 16.49 -7.75 6.02
N ALA A 783 17.69 -8.29 6.19
CA ALA A 783 18.58 -7.93 7.28
C ALA A 783 19.05 -6.48 7.12
N ARG A 784 19.50 -6.06 5.92
CA ARG A 784 19.90 -4.67 5.63
C ARG A 784 18.79 -3.66 5.95
N TYR A 785 17.54 -3.96 5.57
CA TYR A 785 16.38 -3.12 5.86
C TYR A 785 16.18 -2.94 7.38
N LEU A 786 16.32 -4.01 8.17
CA LEU A 786 16.15 -3.96 9.62
C LEU A 786 17.27 -3.21 10.35
N VAL A 787 18.44 -3.00 9.74
CA VAL A 787 19.47 -2.09 10.26
C VAL A 787 18.95 -0.64 10.25
N ALA A 788 18.46 -0.17 9.10
CA ALA A 788 17.95 1.20 8.94
C ALA A 788 16.57 1.43 9.59
N HIS A 789 15.74 0.39 9.63
CA HIS A 789 14.37 0.44 10.16
C HIS A 789 14.16 -0.66 11.22
N PRO A 790 14.60 -0.43 12.47
CA PRO A 790 14.41 -1.39 13.56
C PRO A 790 12.93 -1.54 13.92
N VAL A 791 12.40 -2.76 13.74
CA VAL A 791 11.01 -3.11 14.09
C VAL A 791 11.00 -4.14 15.21
N ASP A 792 10.43 -3.82 16.37
CA ASP A 792 10.19 -4.80 17.43
C ASP A 792 8.80 -5.43 17.27
N LEU A 793 8.77 -6.76 17.13
CA LEU A 793 7.54 -7.53 16.94
C LEU A 793 6.94 -7.95 18.29
N ASN A 794 5.61 -7.92 18.38
CA ASN A 794 4.90 -8.53 19.51
C ASN A 794 5.08 -10.06 19.48
N LEU A 795 5.16 -10.70 20.65
CA LEU A 795 5.38 -12.14 20.80
C LEU A 795 4.36 -12.99 20.02
N PHE A 796 3.11 -12.53 19.93
CA PHE A 796 2.07 -13.17 19.12
C PHE A 796 2.38 -13.15 17.61
N GLN A 797 2.85 -12.02 17.09
CA GLN A 797 3.25 -11.88 15.67
C GLN A 797 4.48 -12.75 15.38
N ALA A 798 5.49 -12.71 16.27
CA ALA A 798 6.67 -13.57 16.18
C ALA A 798 6.29 -15.06 16.19
N GLY A 799 5.33 -15.47 17.02
CA GLY A 799 4.79 -16.83 17.08
C GLY A 799 4.15 -17.29 15.77
N ILE A 800 3.32 -16.44 15.15
CA ILE A 800 2.69 -16.74 13.85
C ILE A 800 3.74 -16.92 12.74
N ILE A 801 4.72 -16.00 12.65
CA ILE A 801 5.76 -16.07 11.61
C ILE A 801 6.62 -17.33 11.82
N THR A 802 6.95 -17.66 13.07
CA THR A 802 7.72 -18.88 13.41
C THR A 802 6.93 -20.14 13.06
N ALA A 803 5.63 -20.20 13.37
CA ALA A 803 4.78 -21.33 13.02
C ALA A 803 4.64 -21.51 11.50
N LEU A 804 4.53 -20.42 10.73
CA LEU A 804 4.50 -20.45 9.27
C LEU A 804 5.79 -21.03 8.69
N LEU A 805 6.95 -20.60 9.18
CA LEU A 805 8.25 -21.13 8.75
C LEU A 805 8.39 -22.61 9.11
N LEU A 806 8.10 -23.01 10.36
CA LEU A 806 8.23 -24.40 10.79
C LEU A 806 7.31 -25.34 10.01
N GLY A 807 6.08 -24.91 9.71
CA GLY A 807 5.16 -25.64 8.83
C GLY A 807 5.69 -25.75 7.39
N GLY A 808 6.18 -24.65 6.82
CA GLY A 808 6.80 -24.64 5.49
C GLY A 808 8.05 -25.52 5.39
N TYR A 809 8.92 -25.46 6.41
CA TYR A 809 10.14 -26.27 6.51
C TYR A 809 9.82 -27.76 6.66
N TYR A 810 8.81 -28.11 7.47
CA TYR A 810 8.34 -29.49 7.60
C TYR A 810 7.86 -30.06 6.26
N ILE A 811 7.05 -29.30 5.50
CA ILE A 811 6.59 -29.69 4.17
C ILE A 811 7.77 -29.81 3.20
N PHE A 812 8.63 -28.80 3.13
CA PHE A 812 9.81 -28.78 2.25
C PHE A 812 10.74 -29.97 2.49
N ARG A 813 11.05 -30.25 3.77
CA ARG A 813 11.96 -31.33 4.15
C ARG A 813 11.31 -32.71 4.03
N GLY A 814 10.01 -32.82 4.30
CA GLY A 814 9.21 -34.04 4.09
C GLY A 814 9.21 -34.45 2.63
N SER A 815 8.72 -33.58 1.74
CA SER A 815 8.61 -33.88 0.30
C SER A 815 9.96 -34.12 -0.38
N ASN A 816 11.01 -33.37 -0.01
CA ASN A 816 12.35 -33.65 -0.55
C ASN A 816 12.94 -34.96 0.01
N GLY A 817 12.73 -35.25 1.29
CA GLY A 817 13.17 -36.51 1.90
C GLY A 817 12.49 -37.75 1.30
N GLU A 818 11.22 -37.66 0.92
CA GLU A 818 10.50 -38.70 0.18
C GLU A 818 11.05 -38.86 -1.25
N LYS A 819 11.22 -37.75 -1.96
CA LYS A 819 11.75 -37.70 -3.33
C LYS A 819 13.16 -38.29 -3.43
N ASP A 820 14.05 -37.95 -2.50
CA ASP A 820 15.43 -38.48 -2.49
C ASP A 820 15.47 -39.96 -2.05
N LYS A 821 14.58 -40.40 -1.15
CA LYS A 821 14.41 -41.84 -0.85
C LYS A 821 13.94 -42.61 -2.09
N PHE A 822 12.90 -42.13 -2.79
CA PHE A 822 12.39 -42.75 -4.02
C PHE A 822 13.46 -42.86 -5.11
N ARG A 823 14.28 -41.80 -5.29
CA ARG A 823 15.40 -41.79 -6.25
C ARG A 823 16.53 -42.76 -5.89
N THR A 824 16.71 -43.06 -4.60
CA THR A 824 17.77 -43.94 -4.10
C THR A 824 17.34 -45.40 -4.07
N ASP A 825 16.10 -45.66 -3.63
CA ASP A 825 15.46 -46.98 -3.65
C ASP A 825 13.95 -46.86 -3.91
N PRO A 826 13.49 -47.06 -5.16
CA PRO A 826 12.07 -47.08 -5.52
C PRO A 826 11.25 -48.18 -4.82
N HIS A 827 11.91 -49.17 -4.19
CA HIS A 827 11.27 -50.30 -3.54
C HIS A 827 11.18 -50.17 -2.01
N ALA A 828 11.63 -49.05 -1.45
CA ALA A 828 11.61 -48.77 -0.02
C ALA A 828 10.19 -48.84 0.59
N PRO A 829 9.99 -49.48 1.77
CA PRO A 829 8.67 -49.67 2.36
C PRO A 829 7.90 -48.39 2.68
N SER A 830 8.60 -47.30 2.99
CA SER A 830 7.99 -45.99 3.28
C SER A 830 7.37 -45.31 2.06
N VAL A 831 7.84 -45.66 0.85
CA VAL A 831 7.37 -45.04 -0.40
C VAL A 831 6.33 -45.92 -1.11
N LYS A 832 6.40 -47.25 -0.91
CA LYS A 832 5.46 -48.23 -1.49
C LYS A 832 4.00 -48.07 -1.11
N ARG A 833 3.67 -47.40 0.01
CA ARG A 833 2.29 -47.34 0.53
C ARG A 833 1.35 -46.40 -0.22
N GLU A 834 1.89 -45.49 -1.04
CA GLU A 834 1.11 -44.38 -1.65
C GLU A 834 1.25 -44.29 -3.19
N LEU A 835 1.94 -45.24 -3.82
CA LEU A 835 2.33 -45.13 -5.24
C LEU A 835 1.35 -45.78 -6.22
N CYS A 836 0.89 -45.00 -7.20
CA CYS A 836 0.56 -45.49 -8.54
C CYS A 836 1.79 -45.26 -9.44
N VAL A 837 2.50 -46.33 -9.81
CA VAL A 837 3.73 -46.22 -10.62
C VAL A 837 3.41 -46.30 -12.10
N ILE A 838 3.75 -45.25 -12.87
CA ILE A 838 3.72 -45.30 -14.33
C ILE A 838 5.12 -45.63 -14.87
N LEU A 839 5.27 -46.84 -15.40
CA LEU A 839 6.48 -47.30 -16.08
C LEU A 839 6.58 -46.72 -17.49
N LEU A 840 7.55 -45.85 -17.74
CA LEU A 840 7.90 -45.42 -19.09
C LEU A 840 8.80 -46.44 -19.79
N SER A 841 8.65 -46.58 -21.11
CA SER A 841 9.43 -47.47 -21.99
C SER A 841 10.94 -47.18 -22.07
N ARG A 842 11.45 -46.26 -21.25
CA ARG A 842 12.87 -45.92 -21.09
C ARG A 842 13.46 -46.28 -19.72
N GLY A 843 12.73 -47.02 -18.87
CA GLY A 843 13.26 -47.54 -17.61
C GLY A 843 13.38 -46.50 -16.49
N THR A 844 12.50 -45.50 -16.49
CA THR A 844 12.36 -44.51 -15.40
C THR A 844 10.94 -44.55 -14.87
N GLU A 845 10.81 -44.77 -13.57
CA GLU A 845 9.57 -44.73 -12.80
C GLU A 845 9.29 -43.31 -12.30
N TRP A 846 8.01 -42.91 -12.27
CA TRP A 846 7.57 -41.62 -11.73
C TRP A 846 6.50 -41.82 -10.66
N GLN A 847 6.54 -40.95 -9.66
CA GLN A 847 5.49 -40.76 -8.66
C GLN A 847 4.44 -39.78 -9.20
N THR A 848 3.19 -40.22 -9.31
CA THR A 848 2.03 -39.33 -9.52
C THR A 848 1.31 -39.13 -8.19
N MET A 849 1.08 -37.86 -7.81
CA MET A 849 0.17 -37.47 -6.73
C MET A 849 -1.30 -37.59 -7.15
#